data_AF-A0A0B7FD60-F1
#
_entry.id   AF-A0A0B7FD60-F1
#
_cell.length_a   1.000
_cell.length_b   1.000
_cell.length_c   1.000
_cell.angle_alpha   90.00
_cell.angle_beta   90.00
_cell.angle_gamma   90.00
#
_symmetry.space_group_name_H-M   'P 1'
#
loop_
_entity.id
_entity.type
_entity.pdbx_description
1 polymer ?
#
loop_
_entity_poly.entity_id
_entity_poly.type
_entity_poly.pdbx_seq_one_letter_code
_entity_poly.pdbx_strand_id
1 'polypeptide(L)'
;MDRLDAVLKTSSGEQETSIKTKEIDQLYEAVLASAMNEDLEQLEKDQIQLVLHTVICAQEPLTVVALAGLLGLTSGRVEAALKPLWSVVRVSESSPEDRVSTMHASFPDYMLNPSRSGRFTCNVKAHNARLVEFCFSRIRKNTDQFNICNLSSSHVFDKDVPDIEERVKQKIPLDLLYACEYWAVHLCLSGSLSEGLHQLRDFLSKRLLLWIEVLNLKNRIHKAAVLIDGTLSWLQAIPDSEGTTRLARDARRFVTLFATSPVSASTPHIYVSMLTSWPSRQSVSEHYAHRVERPISITGLQAADRQQSLLSLIPARSQIYCVAYSSNGAFFAAGTFDGRVLVWDAMTLQLTIDPVCAHNQTVNGIAISPDDTQVCSCSADMTICIWDIHTGAQIAGPLTGHTHQVWSVDYSRDGKWLASGSLDGTVRIWSTDTWLMQSGPLGNENKRVVSVVFSPDSTVLAAGSESQICLWDPLSGQKIREPLSHHTGLVTTLTFLHDGAYLVSGSYDHTICVWDVSTGQLAHGPFREHSSSVTAVIASPTGHLLVSASMGSTMRIWDTATWHTYALFRSTGLVRSVKFSPDGQRLLSGSADANIRIWEVPQAPADSTTCKQSEAHDDWVRSVAFSPCGTFIVSGSSDMTVRMWDTQKQPPTCTTLTAHRDRVLAVGISADSSHIFSLSQDRIVCVWERQTGQLEYTAGPIETDGDYDPMYQDFWPAVFVFDDRRVVCGSRSGRIYMWQDGNQTHELTGHTAPVYSIALSADSQRFVSGDGIGDLIVWDARTGQQLHGPFSTHSRDVNDVAFSPDGSHIASASGDTTVHLWKPDNATQSSTSLRGHSDIVLCVAYSHRGDRVISGSSDRTIRMWDVASGTSIAVLTGHIGDVLSVAFSGDGRQFASGSADGTIRVWNAPACEGDSQSKPNDSMARQPRVTGDHGGCDWTIDSDGWVHDQDSRLVLWVPPDLRSGLVMPQNTMVMSSQGSIELDFMDARIGDMWQSCYRPL
;
A
#
# COMPACT_ATOMS: atom_id res chain seq x y z
N MET A 1 23.25 -24.94 -34.79
CA MET A 1 24.35 -23.98 -35.04
C MET A 1 24.87 -24.08 -36.48
N ASP A 2 25.12 -25.27 -37.03
CA ASP A 2 25.74 -25.40 -38.38
C ASP A 2 24.91 -24.97 -39.61
N ARG A 3 23.59 -24.76 -39.46
CA ARG A 3 22.76 -24.21 -40.55
C ARG A 3 22.77 -22.69 -40.63
N LEU A 4 23.08 -21.99 -39.54
CA LEU A 4 23.15 -20.52 -39.50
C LEU A 4 24.49 -20.03 -40.06
N ASP A 5 25.57 -20.76 -39.76
CA ASP A 5 26.90 -20.49 -40.32
C ASP A 5 27.03 -20.80 -41.82
N ALA A 6 26.19 -21.69 -42.35
CA ALA A 6 26.09 -21.93 -43.79
C ALA A 6 25.42 -20.77 -44.54
N VAL A 7 24.53 -20.02 -43.87
CA VAL A 7 23.84 -18.84 -44.44
C VAL A 7 24.71 -17.59 -44.35
N LEU A 8 25.56 -17.49 -43.31
CA LEU A 8 26.47 -16.34 -43.13
C LEU A 8 27.71 -16.37 -44.04
N LYS A 9 28.03 -17.52 -44.66
CA LYS A 9 29.20 -17.68 -45.54
C LYS A 9 28.96 -17.42 -47.03
N THR A 10 27.74 -17.10 -47.46
CA THR A 10 27.45 -16.73 -48.86
C THR A 10 27.57 -15.22 -49.08
N SER A 11 28.77 -14.66 -48.91
CA SER A 11 29.08 -13.24 -49.19
C SER A 11 29.46 -13.01 -50.66
N SER A 12 28.66 -13.56 -51.58
CA SER A 12 28.70 -13.25 -53.02
C SER A 12 27.31 -12.89 -53.59
N GLY A 13 26.35 -12.55 -52.70
CA GLY A 13 24.93 -12.39 -53.03
C GLY A 13 24.38 -10.96 -53.02
N GLU A 14 25.17 -9.92 -52.79
CA GLU A 14 24.67 -8.53 -52.72
C GLU A 14 24.14 -8.00 -54.07
N GLN A 15 24.69 -8.48 -55.20
CA GLN A 15 24.15 -8.15 -56.53
C GLN A 15 22.89 -8.96 -56.88
N GLU A 16 22.83 -10.25 -56.51
CA GLU A 16 21.64 -11.09 -56.78
C GLU A 16 20.43 -10.73 -55.91
N THR A 17 20.64 -10.33 -54.65
CA THR A 17 19.56 -9.86 -53.77
C THR A 17 18.99 -8.52 -54.24
N SER A 18 19.85 -7.59 -54.68
CA SER A 18 19.47 -6.31 -55.30
C SER A 18 18.64 -6.48 -56.59
N ILE A 19 18.99 -7.46 -57.44
CA ILE A 19 18.24 -7.79 -58.66
C ILE A 19 16.88 -8.42 -58.32
N LYS A 20 16.83 -9.38 -57.39
CA LYS A 20 15.58 -10.01 -56.94
C LYS A 20 14.62 -9.02 -56.27
N THR A 21 15.13 -8.06 -55.50
CA THR A 21 14.28 -6.99 -54.93
C THR A 21 13.73 -6.06 -56.00
N LYS A 22 14.49 -5.76 -57.07
CA LYS A 22 14.00 -4.92 -58.18
C LYS A 22 12.90 -5.58 -59.01
N GLU A 23 13.00 -6.88 -59.25
CA GLU A 23 11.97 -7.63 -59.99
C GLU A 23 10.64 -7.68 -59.22
N ILE A 24 10.70 -7.87 -57.90
CA ILE A 24 9.52 -7.83 -57.02
C ILE A 24 8.94 -6.42 -56.94
N ASP A 25 9.79 -5.39 -56.86
CA ASP A 25 9.35 -3.99 -56.83
C ASP A 25 8.62 -3.57 -58.11
N GLN A 26 9.08 -4.05 -59.28
CA GLN A 26 8.39 -3.84 -60.56
C GLN A 26 7.02 -4.53 -60.60
N LEU A 27 6.89 -5.72 -59.98
CA LEU A 27 5.61 -6.42 -59.87
C LEU A 27 4.63 -5.63 -58.99
N TYR A 28 5.07 -5.14 -57.83
CA TYR A 28 4.24 -4.31 -56.95
C TYR A 28 3.85 -2.99 -57.61
N GLU A 29 4.77 -2.34 -58.31
CA GLU A 29 4.47 -1.11 -59.06
C GLU A 29 3.43 -1.36 -60.16
N ALA A 30 3.54 -2.47 -60.89
CA ALA A 30 2.57 -2.83 -61.93
C ALA A 30 1.17 -3.10 -61.35
N VAL A 31 1.09 -3.79 -60.21
CA VAL A 31 -0.19 -4.02 -59.50
C VAL A 31 -0.81 -2.70 -59.05
N LEU A 32 -0.04 -1.81 -58.44
CA LEU A 32 -0.52 -0.51 -57.96
C LEU A 32 -0.93 0.42 -59.11
N ALA A 33 -0.17 0.43 -60.21
CA ALA A 33 -0.51 1.20 -61.41
C ALA A 33 -1.78 0.69 -62.08
N SER A 34 -2.01 -0.63 -62.09
CA SER A 34 -3.26 -1.24 -62.56
C SER A 34 -4.44 -0.90 -61.66
N ALA A 35 -4.24 -0.96 -60.34
CA ALA A 35 -5.27 -0.64 -59.34
C ALA A 35 -5.66 0.85 -59.33
N MET A 36 -4.73 1.75 -59.62
CA MET A 36 -4.95 3.21 -59.66
C MET A 36 -4.85 3.75 -61.10
N ASN A 37 -5.50 3.09 -62.06
CA ASN A 37 -5.50 3.46 -63.48
C ASN A 37 -6.00 4.91 -63.71
N GLU A 38 -5.52 5.57 -64.78
CA GLU A 38 -5.84 6.97 -65.10
C GLU A 38 -7.35 7.22 -65.27
N ASP A 39 -8.10 6.22 -65.73
CA ASP A 39 -9.55 6.28 -65.99
C ASP A 39 -10.44 6.40 -64.73
N LEU A 40 -9.89 6.14 -63.53
CA LEU A 40 -10.62 6.27 -62.26
C LEU A 40 -10.74 7.74 -61.83
N GLU A 41 -11.88 8.10 -61.22
CA GLU A 41 -12.04 9.42 -60.62
C GLU A 41 -11.03 9.64 -59.48
N GLN A 42 -10.58 10.89 -59.28
CA GLN A 42 -9.62 11.19 -58.21
C GLN A 42 -10.13 10.75 -56.83
N LEU A 43 -11.44 10.85 -56.60
CA LEU A 43 -12.07 10.40 -55.35
C LEU A 43 -11.94 8.89 -55.12
N GLU A 44 -12.00 8.08 -56.18
CA GLU A 44 -11.87 6.63 -56.10
C GLU A 44 -10.40 6.23 -55.87
N LYS A 45 -9.46 6.92 -56.55
CA LYS A 45 -8.02 6.77 -56.30
C LYS A 45 -7.67 7.09 -54.85
N ASP A 46 -8.20 8.20 -54.32
CA ASP A 46 -7.98 8.62 -52.93
C ASP A 46 -8.57 7.59 -51.94
N GLN A 47 -9.72 6.98 -52.24
CA GLN A 47 -10.31 5.91 -51.42
C GLN A 47 -9.48 4.62 -51.43
N ILE A 48 -9.03 4.17 -52.60
CA ILE A 48 -8.14 3.00 -52.73
C ILE A 48 -6.86 3.24 -51.93
N GLN A 49 -6.26 4.42 -52.07
CA GLN A 49 -5.05 4.79 -51.34
C GLN A 49 -5.30 4.85 -49.82
N LEU A 50 -6.40 5.44 -49.37
CA LEU A 50 -6.76 5.53 -47.96
C LEU A 50 -6.92 4.15 -47.31
N VAL A 51 -7.66 3.25 -47.96
CA VAL A 51 -7.90 1.89 -47.46
C VAL A 51 -6.59 1.10 -47.46
N LEU A 52 -5.81 1.16 -48.52
CA LEU A 52 -4.53 0.46 -48.62
C LEU A 52 -3.52 0.93 -47.56
N HIS A 53 -3.34 2.25 -47.41
CA HIS A 53 -2.46 2.81 -46.38
C HIS A 53 -2.92 2.41 -44.97
N THR A 54 -4.24 2.33 -44.75
CA THR A 54 -4.79 1.89 -43.45
C THR A 54 -4.49 0.43 -43.18
N VAL A 55 -4.63 -0.47 -44.16
CA VAL A 55 -4.26 -1.89 -44.01
C VAL A 55 -2.78 -2.07 -43.69
N ILE A 56 -1.91 -1.22 -44.25
CA ILE A 56 -0.46 -1.27 -44.02
C ILE A 56 -0.07 -0.70 -42.64
N CYS A 57 -0.68 0.42 -42.23
CA CYS A 57 -0.34 1.09 -40.97
C CYS A 57 -1.11 0.56 -39.75
N ALA A 58 -2.11 -0.30 -39.95
CA ALA A 58 -2.88 -0.88 -38.85
C ALA A 58 -1.99 -1.73 -37.94
N GLN A 59 -2.16 -1.59 -36.63
CA GLN A 59 -1.39 -2.36 -35.63
C GLN A 59 -1.91 -3.79 -35.48
N GLU A 60 -3.15 -4.03 -35.87
CA GLU A 60 -3.76 -5.35 -35.97
C GLU A 60 -4.60 -5.47 -37.26
N PRO A 61 -4.67 -6.66 -37.88
CA PRO A 61 -5.50 -6.87 -39.07
C PRO A 61 -6.99 -6.68 -38.74
N LEU A 62 -7.63 -5.77 -39.47
CA LEU A 62 -9.04 -5.42 -39.31
C LEU A 62 -9.93 -6.16 -40.31
N THR A 63 -11.20 -6.39 -39.97
CA THR A 63 -12.20 -6.90 -40.92
C THR A 63 -12.66 -5.79 -41.87
N VAL A 64 -13.28 -6.14 -42.99
CA VAL A 64 -13.86 -5.17 -43.94
C VAL A 64 -14.89 -4.26 -43.24
N VAL A 65 -15.72 -4.84 -42.38
CA VAL A 65 -16.71 -4.09 -41.58
C VAL A 65 -16.01 -3.14 -40.60
N ALA A 66 -14.93 -3.58 -39.96
CA ALA A 66 -14.18 -2.74 -39.03
C ALA A 66 -13.47 -1.57 -39.74
N LEU A 67 -12.87 -1.82 -40.92
CA LEU A 67 -12.28 -0.78 -41.76
C LEU A 67 -13.32 0.25 -42.21
N ALA A 68 -14.50 -0.23 -42.62
CA ALA A 68 -15.62 0.64 -43.00
C ALA A 68 -16.06 1.53 -41.84
N GLY A 69 -16.22 0.96 -40.65
CA GLY A 69 -16.57 1.69 -39.42
C GLY A 69 -15.53 2.72 -39.01
N LEU A 70 -14.24 2.36 -39.04
CA LEU A 70 -13.13 3.25 -38.66
C LEU A 70 -12.98 4.43 -39.65
N LEU A 71 -13.02 4.15 -40.95
CA LEU A 71 -12.84 5.16 -42.01
C LEU A 71 -14.11 5.97 -42.29
N GLY A 72 -15.26 5.58 -41.72
CA GLY A 72 -16.56 6.19 -42.01
C GLY A 72 -17.06 5.92 -43.43
N LEU A 73 -16.66 4.79 -44.00
CA LEU A 73 -17.07 4.32 -45.33
C LEU A 73 -18.13 3.21 -45.20
N THR A 74 -18.81 2.89 -46.30
CA THR A 74 -19.68 1.71 -46.37
C THR A 74 -18.86 0.46 -46.70
N SER A 75 -19.20 -0.72 -46.17
CA SER A 75 -18.47 -1.98 -46.46
C SER A 75 -18.30 -2.24 -47.95
N GLY A 76 -19.32 -1.97 -48.78
CA GLY A 76 -19.22 -2.13 -50.23
C GLY A 76 -18.19 -1.22 -50.91
N ARG A 77 -17.91 -0.03 -50.35
CA ARG A 77 -16.83 0.87 -50.85
C ARG A 77 -15.45 0.37 -50.46
N VAL A 78 -15.31 -0.20 -49.26
CA VAL A 78 -14.05 -0.83 -48.82
C VAL A 78 -13.76 -2.05 -49.66
N GLU A 79 -14.75 -2.90 -49.94
CA GLU A 79 -14.59 -4.05 -50.85
C GLU A 79 -14.24 -3.59 -52.27
N ALA A 80 -14.92 -2.57 -52.79
CA ALA A 80 -14.61 -2.00 -54.11
C ALA A 80 -13.17 -1.47 -54.17
N ALA A 81 -12.68 -0.84 -53.10
CA ALA A 81 -11.31 -0.37 -53.00
C ALA A 81 -10.27 -1.50 -52.86
N LEU A 82 -10.62 -2.62 -52.23
CA LEU A 82 -9.74 -3.77 -52.03
C LEU A 82 -9.68 -4.71 -53.25
N LYS A 83 -10.75 -4.81 -54.04
CA LYS A 83 -10.84 -5.72 -55.21
C LYS A 83 -9.67 -5.59 -56.20
N PRO A 84 -9.24 -4.38 -56.61
CA PRO A 84 -8.09 -4.22 -57.50
C PRO A 84 -6.76 -4.66 -56.88
N LEU A 85 -6.70 -4.78 -55.55
CA LEU A 85 -5.50 -5.07 -54.76
C LEU A 85 -5.44 -6.52 -54.25
N TRP A 86 -6.36 -7.40 -54.66
CA TRP A 86 -6.42 -8.79 -54.18
C TRP A 86 -5.18 -9.64 -54.50
N SER A 87 -4.35 -9.21 -55.46
CA SER A 87 -3.04 -9.84 -55.73
C SER A 87 -2.02 -9.61 -54.62
N VAL A 88 -2.16 -8.54 -53.82
CA VAL A 88 -1.24 -8.15 -52.74
C VAL A 88 -1.90 -8.13 -51.36
N VAL A 89 -3.23 -8.05 -51.29
CA VAL A 89 -4.02 -8.06 -50.05
C VAL A 89 -4.95 -9.27 -50.06
N ARG A 90 -4.92 -10.05 -48.98
CA ARG A 90 -5.83 -11.17 -48.77
C ARG A 90 -7.09 -10.67 -48.07
N VAL A 91 -8.23 -11.00 -48.64
CA VAL A 91 -9.51 -11.05 -47.93
C VAL A 91 -9.87 -12.53 -47.90
N SER A 92 -9.91 -13.14 -46.71
CA SER A 92 -10.41 -14.51 -46.62
C SER A 92 -11.92 -14.48 -46.93
N GLU A 93 -12.39 -15.36 -47.81
CA GLU A 93 -13.79 -15.34 -48.31
C GLU A 93 -14.69 -16.35 -47.57
N SER A 94 -14.29 -16.79 -46.37
CA SER A 94 -14.90 -17.95 -45.71
C SER A 94 -15.82 -17.59 -44.55
N SER A 95 -15.65 -16.42 -43.92
CA SER A 95 -16.45 -15.99 -42.76
C SER A 95 -16.57 -14.46 -42.62
N PRO A 96 -17.62 -13.93 -41.98
CA PRO A 96 -17.74 -12.50 -41.63
C PRO A 96 -16.71 -12.01 -40.60
N GLU A 97 -15.90 -12.90 -40.02
CA GLU A 97 -14.77 -12.58 -39.12
C GLU A 97 -13.43 -12.45 -39.86
N ASP A 98 -13.45 -12.57 -41.18
CA ASP A 98 -12.24 -12.64 -41.99
C ASP A 98 -11.50 -11.29 -42.01
N ARG A 99 -10.24 -11.33 -41.54
CA ARG A 99 -9.35 -10.18 -41.41
C ARG A 99 -8.66 -9.87 -42.74
N VAL A 100 -8.48 -8.58 -43.01
CA VAL A 100 -7.72 -8.08 -44.17
C VAL A 100 -6.24 -8.01 -43.81
N SER A 101 -5.40 -8.73 -44.55
CA SER A 101 -3.95 -8.77 -44.31
C SER A 101 -3.16 -8.71 -45.61
N THR A 102 -1.93 -8.21 -45.57
CA THR A 102 -1.03 -8.24 -46.73
C THR A 102 -0.54 -9.67 -47.01
N MET A 103 -0.55 -10.09 -48.27
CA MET A 103 -0.14 -11.45 -48.70
C MET A 103 1.37 -11.68 -48.61
N HIS A 104 2.15 -10.64 -48.91
CA HIS A 104 3.60 -10.70 -48.91
C HIS A 104 4.16 -9.84 -47.77
N ALA A 105 5.01 -10.42 -46.93
CA ALA A 105 5.68 -9.70 -45.84
C ALA A 105 6.53 -8.51 -46.35
N SER A 106 7.06 -8.60 -47.58
CA SER A 106 7.88 -7.54 -48.19
C SER A 106 7.07 -6.39 -48.80
N PHE A 107 5.74 -6.51 -48.90
CA PHE A 107 4.89 -5.49 -49.51
C PHE A 107 4.73 -4.23 -48.65
N PRO A 108 4.47 -4.32 -47.33
CA PRO A 108 4.61 -3.18 -46.42
C PRO A 108 5.97 -2.49 -46.56
N ASP A 109 7.08 -3.26 -46.54
CA ASP A 109 8.44 -2.69 -46.65
C ASP A 109 8.68 -1.93 -47.96
N TYR A 110 8.03 -2.35 -49.06
CA TYR A 110 8.06 -1.63 -50.33
C TYR A 110 7.29 -0.30 -50.22
N MET A 111 6.06 -0.33 -49.72
CA MET A 111 5.17 0.84 -49.61
C MET A 111 5.67 1.90 -48.61
N LEU A 112 6.42 1.48 -47.59
CA LEU A 112 6.96 2.33 -46.54
C LEU A 112 8.28 3.01 -46.92
N ASN A 113 8.96 2.56 -47.99
CA ASN A 113 10.26 3.06 -48.40
C ASN A 113 10.16 4.00 -49.62
N PRO A 114 10.37 5.32 -49.46
CA PRO A 114 10.24 6.30 -50.54
C PRO A 114 11.12 6.03 -51.77
N SER A 115 12.28 5.40 -51.56
CA SER A 115 13.22 5.07 -52.65
C SER A 115 12.77 3.89 -53.51
N ARG A 116 11.83 3.07 -53.01
CA ARG A 116 11.31 1.88 -53.71
C ARG A 116 9.94 2.12 -54.33
N SER A 117 9.00 2.67 -53.58
CA SER A 117 7.61 2.87 -54.02
C SER A 117 7.36 4.15 -54.82
N GLY A 118 8.32 5.09 -54.83
CA GLY A 118 8.23 6.33 -55.61
C GLY A 118 6.92 7.10 -55.38
N ARG A 119 6.04 7.13 -56.38
CA ARG A 119 4.75 7.84 -56.34
C ARG A 119 3.68 7.21 -55.44
N PHE A 120 3.80 5.92 -55.12
CA PHE A 120 2.83 5.19 -54.30
C PHE A 120 3.22 5.13 -52.81
N THR A 121 4.24 5.89 -52.41
CA THR A 121 4.80 5.84 -51.06
C THR A 121 3.77 6.25 -50.01
N CYS A 122 3.60 5.41 -49.00
CA CYS A 122 2.82 5.72 -47.81
C CYS A 122 3.66 6.54 -46.83
N ASN A 123 3.32 7.83 -46.65
CA ASN A 123 3.90 8.62 -45.57
C ASN A 123 3.32 8.17 -44.23
N VAL A 124 4.07 7.36 -43.51
CA VAL A 124 3.68 6.77 -42.21
C VAL A 124 3.23 7.83 -41.23
N LYS A 125 3.98 8.93 -41.07
CA LYS A 125 3.67 9.97 -40.09
C LYS A 125 2.35 10.67 -40.41
N ALA A 126 2.19 11.08 -41.67
CA ALA A 126 0.98 11.76 -42.14
C ALA A 126 -0.26 10.85 -42.10
N HIS A 127 -0.12 9.57 -42.45
CA HIS A 127 -1.24 8.63 -42.39
C HIS A 127 -1.61 8.25 -40.96
N ASN A 128 -0.63 8.06 -40.06
CA ASN A 128 -0.89 7.84 -38.65
C ASN A 128 -1.60 9.05 -38.01
N ALA A 129 -1.26 10.28 -38.40
CA ALA A 129 -2.01 11.47 -37.98
C ALA A 129 -3.49 11.38 -38.36
N ARG A 130 -3.81 10.97 -39.60
CA ARG A 130 -5.21 10.73 -40.02
C ARG A 130 -5.87 9.59 -39.26
N LEU A 131 -5.15 8.51 -38.97
CA LEU A 131 -5.66 7.39 -38.16
C LEU A 131 -6.04 7.83 -36.75
N VAL A 132 -5.29 8.76 -36.13
CA VAL A 132 -5.66 9.36 -34.85
C VAL A 132 -7.02 10.06 -34.96
N GLU A 133 -7.23 10.85 -36.01
CA GLU A 133 -8.52 11.54 -36.23
C GLU A 133 -9.67 10.55 -36.43
N PHE A 134 -9.44 9.49 -37.21
CA PHE A 134 -10.44 8.43 -37.41
C PHE A 134 -10.76 7.71 -36.10
N CYS A 135 -9.76 7.40 -35.27
CA CYS A 135 -9.96 6.78 -33.97
C CYS A 135 -10.80 7.68 -33.05
N PHE A 136 -10.41 8.94 -32.85
CA PHE A 136 -11.16 9.87 -32.00
C PHE A 136 -12.55 10.16 -32.55
N SER A 137 -12.70 10.30 -33.87
CA SER A 137 -13.98 10.50 -34.53
C SER A 137 -14.91 9.29 -34.33
N ARG A 138 -14.37 8.07 -34.40
CA ARG A 138 -15.14 6.84 -34.20
C ARG A 138 -15.64 6.69 -32.76
N ILE A 139 -14.79 7.00 -31.78
CA ILE A 139 -15.17 7.04 -30.36
C ILE A 139 -16.24 8.11 -30.12
N ARG A 140 -16.06 9.30 -30.71
CA ARG A 140 -17.00 10.42 -30.57
C ARG A 140 -18.38 10.13 -31.18
N LYS A 141 -18.44 9.40 -32.30
CA LYS A 141 -19.69 9.04 -32.99
C LYS A 141 -20.45 7.88 -32.35
N ASN A 142 -19.93 7.27 -31.27
CA ASN A 142 -20.64 6.16 -30.63
C ASN A 142 -22.02 6.62 -30.11
N THR A 143 -23.06 5.82 -30.33
CA THR A 143 -24.43 6.18 -29.93
C THR A 143 -24.59 6.21 -28.42
N ASP A 144 -24.04 5.20 -27.75
CA ASP A 144 -24.12 5.04 -26.31
C ASP A 144 -22.83 5.63 -25.69
N GLN A 145 -22.95 6.79 -25.05
CA GLN A 145 -21.84 7.55 -24.45
C GLN A 145 -21.66 7.30 -22.94
N PHE A 146 -22.51 6.45 -22.39
CA PHE A 146 -22.57 6.01 -21.00
C PHE A 146 -23.31 4.68 -20.96
N ASN A 147 -22.83 3.72 -20.16
CA ASN A 147 -23.47 2.42 -19.98
C ASN A 147 -23.65 1.67 -21.32
N ILE A 148 -22.56 1.48 -22.06
CA ILE A 148 -22.53 0.97 -23.44
C ILE A 148 -23.19 -0.41 -23.59
N CYS A 149 -23.09 -1.25 -22.57
CA CYS A 149 -23.70 -2.59 -22.54
C CYS A 149 -25.03 -2.65 -21.76
N ASN A 150 -25.58 -1.50 -21.36
CA ASN A 150 -26.84 -1.38 -20.63
C ASN A 150 -26.90 -2.31 -19.40
N LEU A 151 -25.91 -2.20 -18.51
CA LEU A 151 -25.88 -2.93 -17.25
C LEU A 151 -27.05 -2.44 -16.37
N SER A 152 -27.78 -3.39 -15.79
CA SER A 152 -29.04 -3.12 -15.10
C SER A 152 -28.85 -2.51 -13.73
N SER A 153 -27.82 -2.92 -12.99
CA SER A 153 -27.61 -2.54 -11.60
C SER A 153 -26.13 -2.35 -11.30
N SER A 154 -25.80 -1.39 -10.43
CA SER A 154 -24.44 -1.30 -9.89
C SER A 154 -24.15 -2.36 -8.82
N HIS A 155 -25.16 -3.02 -8.25
CA HIS A 155 -24.96 -4.02 -7.18
C HIS A 155 -24.28 -5.32 -7.62
N VAL A 156 -24.08 -5.52 -8.92
CA VAL A 156 -23.64 -6.78 -9.51
C VAL A 156 -22.28 -6.58 -10.18
N PHE A 157 -21.37 -7.54 -10.02
CA PHE A 157 -20.10 -7.57 -10.74
C PHE A 157 -20.33 -7.88 -12.22
N ASP A 158 -19.46 -7.38 -13.10
CA ASP A 158 -19.64 -7.50 -14.54
C ASP A 158 -19.72 -8.97 -15.00
N LYS A 159 -18.96 -9.86 -14.34
CA LYS A 159 -18.94 -11.30 -14.61
C LYS A 159 -20.26 -12.01 -14.27
N ASP A 160 -21.04 -11.45 -13.35
CA ASP A 160 -22.28 -12.03 -12.84
C ASP A 160 -23.51 -11.43 -13.57
N VAL A 161 -23.30 -10.51 -14.52
CA VAL A 161 -24.36 -9.94 -15.35
C VAL A 161 -24.77 -10.94 -16.45
N PRO A 162 -26.07 -11.26 -16.58
CA PRO A 162 -26.54 -12.19 -17.60
C PRO A 162 -26.33 -11.65 -19.02
N ASP A 163 -25.89 -12.52 -19.93
CA ASP A 163 -25.63 -12.25 -21.33
C ASP A 163 -24.55 -11.18 -21.60
N ILE A 164 -23.68 -10.88 -20.63
CA ILE A 164 -22.68 -9.82 -20.75
C ILE A 164 -21.76 -10.01 -21.96
N GLU A 165 -21.30 -11.23 -22.21
CA GLU A 165 -20.40 -11.52 -23.35
C GLU A 165 -21.07 -11.21 -24.69
N GLU A 166 -22.35 -11.55 -24.85
CA GLU A 166 -23.11 -11.30 -26.07
C GLU A 166 -23.41 -9.81 -26.26
N ARG A 167 -23.76 -9.10 -25.17
CA ARG A 167 -23.94 -7.64 -25.22
C ARG A 167 -22.64 -6.93 -25.60
N VAL A 168 -21.52 -7.35 -25.03
CA VAL A 168 -20.18 -6.82 -25.31
C VAL A 168 -19.78 -7.08 -26.77
N LYS A 169 -20.12 -8.23 -27.37
CA LYS A 169 -19.90 -8.49 -28.81
C LYS A 169 -20.76 -7.58 -29.70
N GLN A 170 -22.02 -7.35 -29.34
CA GLN A 170 -22.95 -6.55 -30.14
C GLN A 170 -22.67 -5.04 -30.05
N LYS A 171 -22.38 -4.53 -28.85
CA LYS A 171 -22.24 -3.10 -28.55
C LYS A 171 -20.82 -2.56 -28.70
N ILE A 172 -19.80 -3.42 -28.59
CA ILE A 172 -18.40 -3.05 -28.79
C ILE A 172 -17.86 -3.81 -30.01
N PRO A 173 -18.12 -3.29 -31.22
CA PRO A 173 -17.57 -3.84 -32.46
C PRO A 173 -16.06 -3.61 -32.58
N LEU A 174 -15.42 -4.36 -33.47
CA LEU A 174 -13.96 -4.40 -33.60
C LEU A 174 -13.34 -3.05 -34.03
N ASP A 175 -14.05 -2.22 -34.79
CA ASP A 175 -13.64 -0.86 -35.14
C ASP A 175 -13.54 0.08 -33.93
N LEU A 176 -14.52 0.00 -33.02
CA LEU A 176 -14.49 0.76 -31.78
C LEU A 176 -13.37 0.27 -30.86
N LEU A 177 -13.22 -1.06 -30.72
CA LEU A 177 -12.15 -1.64 -29.91
C LEU A 177 -10.77 -1.24 -30.45
N TYR A 178 -10.55 -1.33 -31.76
CA TYR A 178 -9.31 -0.91 -32.41
C TYR A 178 -9.02 0.57 -32.14
N ALA A 179 -10.03 1.44 -32.31
CA ALA A 179 -9.89 2.85 -32.01
C ALA A 179 -9.51 3.10 -30.54
N CYS A 180 -10.08 2.35 -29.59
CA CYS A 180 -9.78 2.48 -28.16
C CYS A 180 -8.40 1.91 -27.77
N GLU A 181 -7.90 0.87 -28.44
CA GLU A 181 -6.61 0.24 -28.13
C GLU A 181 -5.40 0.94 -28.79
N TYR A 182 -5.56 1.53 -29.97
CA TYR A 182 -4.42 1.97 -30.78
C TYR A 182 -4.34 3.48 -31.05
N TRP A 183 -5.29 4.30 -30.58
CA TRP A 183 -5.23 5.76 -30.79
C TRP A 183 -3.91 6.37 -30.28
N ALA A 184 -3.43 5.94 -29.12
CA ALA A 184 -2.20 6.47 -28.51
C ALA A 184 -0.95 6.04 -29.29
N VAL A 185 -0.93 4.80 -29.79
CA VAL A 185 0.18 4.29 -30.61
C VAL A 185 0.28 5.10 -31.91
N HIS A 186 -0.84 5.31 -32.58
CA HIS A 186 -0.88 6.15 -33.79
C HIS A 186 -0.47 7.60 -33.50
N LEU A 187 -0.83 8.14 -32.32
CA LEU A 187 -0.41 9.47 -31.89
C LEU A 187 1.12 9.56 -31.76
N CYS A 188 1.75 8.61 -31.09
CA CYS A 188 3.21 8.54 -30.97
C CYS A 188 3.91 8.41 -32.34
N LEU A 189 3.33 7.66 -33.29
CA LEU A 189 3.88 7.47 -34.64
C LEU A 189 3.67 8.68 -35.57
N SER A 190 2.67 9.53 -35.30
CA SER A 190 2.30 10.65 -36.17
C SER A 190 3.27 11.85 -36.13
N GLY A 191 4.11 11.97 -35.11
CA GLY A 191 5.00 13.12 -34.89
C GLY A 191 4.33 14.30 -34.18
N SER A 192 5.00 15.46 -34.12
CA SER A 192 4.54 16.65 -33.38
C SER A 192 3.59 17.52 -34.23
N LEU A 193 2.31 17.17 -34.28
CA LEU A 193 1.25 17.95 -34.94
C LEU A 193 0.33 18.60 -33.90
N SER A 194 0.12 19.92 -34.01
CA SER A 194 -0.73 20.71 -33.10
C SER A 194 -2.20 20.29 -33.10
N GLU A 195 -2.69 19.75 -34.21
CA GLU A 195 -4.08 19.33 -34.38
C GLU A 195 -4.44 18.11 -33.49
N GLY A 196 -3.48 17.19 -33.30
CA GLY A 196 -3.63 16.04 -32.40
C GLY A 196 -3.78 16.44 -30.92
N LEU A 197 -3.20 17.58 -30.51
CA LEU A 197 -3.26 18.06 -29.13
C LEU A 197 -4.68 18.50 -28.73
N HIS A 198 -5.40 19.18 -29.63
CA HIS A 198 -6.79 19.57 -29.38
C HIS A 198 -7.71 18.35 -29.31
N GLN A 199 -7.53 17.38 -30.22
CA GLN A 199 -8.30 16.14 -30.24
C GLN A 199 -8.08 15.31 -28.97
N LEU A 200 -6.83 15.19 -28.52
CA LEU A 200 -6.50 14.51 -27.27
C LEU A 200 -7.15 15.20 -26.06
N ARG A 201 -7.09 16.54 -25.98
CA ARG A 201 -7.71 17.29 -24.88
C ARG A 201 -9.23 17.10 -24.87
N ASP A 202 -9.87 17.15 -26.02
CA ASP A 202 -11.32 16.89 -26.16
C ASP A 202 -11.68 15.46 -25.70
N PHE A 203 -10.89 14.48 -26.12
CA PHE A 203 -11.04 13.09 -25.71
C PHE A 203 -10.92 12.91 -24.19
N LEU A 204 -9.82 13.38 -23.58
CA LEU A 204 -9.59 13.23 -22.14
C LEU A 204 -10.64 13.97 -21.30
N SER A 205 -11.14 15.12 -21.76
CA SER A 205 -12.13 15.93 -21.01
C SER A 205 -13.59 15.48 -21.18
N LYS A 206 -13.91 14.74 -22.23
CA LYS A 206 -15.31 14.38 -22.54
C LYS A 206 -15.59 12.89 -22.64
N ARG A 207 -14.59 12.04 -22.93
CA ARG A 207 -14.76 10.63 -23.33
C ARG A 207 -13.85 9.64 -22.59
N LEU A 208 -13.08 10.09 -21.60
CA LEU A 208 -12.19 9.25 -20.79
C LEU A 208 -12.96 8.11 -20.11
N LEU A 209 -14.09 8.40 -19.44
CA LEU A 209 -14.85 7.37 -18.70
C LEU A 209 -15.46 6.31 -19.63
N LEU A 210 -15.95 6.72 -20.81
CA LEU A 210 -16.43 5.79 -21.84
C LEU A 210 -15.29 4.88 -22.34
N TRP A 211 -14.10 5.45 -22.55
CA TRP A 211 -12.94 4.68 -22.98
C TRP A 211 -12.51 3.64 -21.93
N ILE A 212 -12.53 4.02 -20.65
CA ILE A 212 -12.29 3.08 -19.52
C ILE A 212 -13.34 1.98 -19.51
N GLU A 213 -14.62 2.33 -19.67
CA GLU A 213 -15.74 1.37 -19.73
C GLU A 213 -15.56 0.34 -20.85
N VAL A 214 -15.20 0.78 -22.07
CA VAL A 214 -14.95 -0.12 -23.21
C VAL A 214 -13.78 -1.07 -22.93
N LEU A 215 -12.67 -0.56 -22.40
CA LEU A 215 -11.50 -1.38 -22.09
C LEU A 215 -11.74 -2.35 -20.93
N ASN A 216 -12.53 -1.94 -19.93
CA ASN A 216 -12.86 -2.78 -18.78
C ASN A 216 -13.74 -3.97 -19.19
N LEU A 217 -14.84 -3.71 -19.91
CA LEU A 217 -15.77 -4.75 -20.37
C LEU A 217 -15.15 -5.74 -21.36
N LYS A 218 -14.06 -5.37 -22.04
CA LYS A 218 -13.26 -6.27 -22.90
C LYS A 218 -12.08 -6.93 -22.19
N ASN A 219 -11.91 -6.72 -20.88
CA ASN A 219 -10.76 -7.22 -20.09
C ASN A 219 -9.41 -6.77 -20.68
N ARG A 220 -9.31 -5.50 -21.07
CA ARG A 220 -8.11 -4.84 -21.65
C ARG A 220 -7.68 -3.59 -20.88
N ILE A 221 -8.25 -3.33 -19.70
CA ILE A 221 -7.98 -2.13 -18.91
C ILE A 221 -6.51 -1.98 -18.47
N HIS A 222 -5.79 -3.09 -18.28
CA HIS A 222 -4.36 -3.08 -17.95
C HIS A 222 -3.48 -2.37 -19.00
N LYS A 223 -3.91 -2.31 -20.27
CA LYS A 223 -3.19 -1.56 -21.32
C LYS A 223 -3.36 -0.04 -21.20
N ALA A 224 -4.41 0.42 -20.52
CA ALA A 224 -4.82 1.82 -20.53
C ALA A 224 -3.75 2.76 -19.94
N ALA A 225 -3.09 2.35 -18.85
CA ALA A 225 -2.00 3.11 -18.24
C ALA A 225 -0.82 3.29 -19.22
N VAL A 226 -0.44 2.22 -19.93
CA VAL A 226 0.65 2.22 -20.93
C VAL A 226 0.33 3.17 -22.09
N LEU A 227 -0.91 3.19 -22.56
CA LEU A 227 -1.35 4.09 -23.63
C LEU A 227 -1.26 5.57 -23.22
N ILE A 228 -1.64 5.90 -21.99
CA ILE A 228 -1.52 7.28 -21.47
C ILE A 228 -0.05 7.65 -21.22
N ASP A 229 0.78 6.73 -20.73
CA ASP A 229 2.22 6.98 -20.55
C ASP A 229 2.92 7.30 -21.87
N GLY A 230 2.65 6.52 -22.93
CA GLY A 230 3.17 6.83 -24.27
C GLY A 230 2.70 8.21 -24.78
N THR A 231 1.46 8.58 -24.45
CA THR A 231 0.91 9.91 -24.74
C THR A 231 1.62 11.02 -23.97
N LEU A 232 1.97 10.80 -22.70
CA LEU A 232 2.73 11.75 -21.89
C LEU A 232 4.14 11.97 -22.44
N SER A 233 4.82 10.90 -22.89
CA SER A 233 6.11 11.01 -23.58
C SER A 233 6.00 11.83 -24.86
N TRP A 234 4.92 11.67 -25.62
CA TRP A 234 4.65 12.48 -26.81
C TRP A 234 4.38 13.96 -26.46
N LEU A 235 3.63 14.24 -25.39
CA LEU A 235 3.32 15.61 -24.93
C LEU A 235 4.57 16.38 -24.46
N GLN A 236 5.58 15.69 -23.93
CA GLN A 236 6.86 16.32 -23.54
C GLN A 236 7.61 16.93 -24.73
N ALA A 237 7.41 16.42 -25.95
CA ALA A 237 8.05 16.93 -27.15
C ALA A 237 7.35 18.19 -27.74
N ILE A 238 6.21 18.61 -27.18
CA ILE A 238 5.36 19.67 -27.74
C ILE A 238 5.36 20.90 -26.81
N PRO A 239 5.75 22.09 -27.29
CA PRO A 239 5.62 23.34 -26.53
C PRO A 239 4.15 23.71 -26.28
N ASP A 240 3.86 24.37 -25.16
CA ASP A 240 2.51 24.79 -24.72
C ASP A 240 1.50 23.66 -24.36
N SER A 241 1.99 22.47 -24.03
CA SER A 241 1.16 21.31 -23.68
C SER A 241 0.73 21.23 -22.20
N GLU A 242 1.13 22.19 -21.34
CA GLU A 242 1.06 22.07 -19.88
C GLU A 242 -0.35 21.74 -19.32
N GLY A 243 -1.40 22.38 -19.86
CA GLY A 243 -2.78 22.10 -19.45
C GLY A 243 -3.23 20.67 -19.79
N THR A 244 -2.93 20.20 -21.00
CA THR A 244 -3.24 18.83 -21.45
C THR A 244 -2.38 17.80 -20.72
N THR A 245 -1.12 18.12 -20.44
CA THR A 245 -0.19 17.27 -19.67
C THR A 245 -0.68 17.07 -18.24
N ARG A 246 -1.20 18.11 -17.57
CA ARG A 246 -1.83 17.97 -16.25
C ARG A 246 -3.05 17.04 -16.30
N LEU A 247 -3.94 17.24 -17.28
CA LEU A 247 -5.10 16.38 -17.46
C LEU A 247 -4.72 14.93 -17.77
N ALA A 248 -3.70 14.71 -18.62
CA ALA A 248 -3.21 13.37 -18.96
C ALA A 248 -2.55 12.68 -17.76
N ARG A 249 -1.79 13.39 -16.93
CA ARG A 249 -1.23 12.84 -15.68
C ARG A 249 -2.31 12.44 -14.69
N ASP A 250 -3.34 13.27 -14.53
CA ASP A 250 -4.47 12.96 -13.65
C ASP A 250 -5.31 11.78 -14.20
N ALA A 251 -5.56 11.76 -15.51
CA ALA A 251 -6.22 10.64 -16.20
C ALA A 251 -5.42 9.33 -16.03
N ARG A 252 -4.09 9.38 -16.13
CA ARG A 252 -3.23 8.22 -15.86
C ARG A 252 -3.45 7.70 -14.44
N ARG A 253 -3.43 8.58 -13.43
CA ARG A 253 -3.65 8.20 -12.02
C ARG A 253 -5.02 7.57 -11.83
N PHE A 254 -6.07 8.18 -12.38
CA PHE A 254 -7.44 7.68 -12.29
C PHE A 254 -7.57 6.26 -12.88
N VAL A 255 -7.03 6.08 -14.08
CA VAL A 255 -7.07 4.81 -14.82
C VAL A 255 -6.25 3.73 -14.12
N THR A 256 -5.03 4.04 -13.70
CA THR A 256 -4.16 3.08 -13.00
C THR A 256 -4.80 2.64 -11.69
N LEU A 257 -5.33 3.56 -10.88
CA LEU A 257 -6.00 3.19 -9.63
C LEU A 257 -7.22 2.31 -9.87
N PHE A 258 -8.05 2.62 -10.88
CA PHE A 258 -9.19 1.79 -11.25
C PHE A 258 -8.75 0.39 -11.69
N ALA A 259 -7.75 0.30 -12.58
CA ALA A 259 -7.29 -0.94 -13.17
C ALA A 259 -6.68 -1.92 -12.17
N THR A 260 -5.97 -1.43 -11.15
CA THR A 260 -5.31 -2.27 -10.14
C THR A 260 -6.16 -2.56 -8.91
N SER A 261 -7.22 -1.79 -8.71
CA SER A 261 -8.12 -1.96 -7.58
C SER A 261 -9.24 -2.98 -7.86
N PRO A 262 -9.81 -3.61 -6.82
CA PRO A 262 -10.96 -4.52 -6.94
C PRO A 262 -12.18 -3.91 -7.63
N VAL A 263 -12.28 -2.57 -7.65
CA VAL A 263 -13.37 -1.82 -8.30
C VAL A 263 -13.48 -2.09 -9.82
N SER A 264 -12.39 -2.51 -10.48
CA SER A 264 -12.42 -2.90 -11.90
C SER A 264 -13.34 -4.08 -12.20
N ALA A 265 -13.70 -4.90 -11.20
CA ALA A 265 -14.65 -5.99 -11.37
C ALA A 265 -16.10 -5.52 -11.65
N SER A 266 -16.40 -4.23 -11.45
CA SER A 266 -17.73 -3.65 -11.70
C SER A 266 -17.61 -2.30 -12.40
N THR A 267 -17.87 -2.29 -13.71
CA THR A 267 -17.82 -1.11 -14.58
C THR A 267 -18.68 0.07 -14.08
N PRO A 268 -19.90 -0.11 -13.52
CA PRO A 268 -20.69 0.99 -12.94
C PRO A 268 -19.96 1.83 -11.87
N HIS A 269 -19.04 1.21 -11.13
CA HIS A 269 -18.34 1.86 -10.01
C HIS A 269 -17.23 2.82 -10.46
N ILE A 270 -16.94 2.91 -11.77
CA ILE A 270 -16.21 4.05 -12.35
C ILE A 270 -16.91 5.36 -11.98
N TYR A 271 -18.24 5.38 -12.08
CA TYR A 271 -19.07 6.56 -11.85
C TYR A 271 -19.49 6.69 -10.38
N VAL A 272 -19.93 5.59 -9.78
CA VAL A 272 -20.52 5.60 -8.43
C VAL A 272 -19.47 5.75 -7.34
N SER A 273 -18.28 5.13 -7.50
CA SER A 273 -17.24 5.11 -6.45
C SER A 273 -15.99 5.88 -6.80
N MET A 274 -15.40 5.61 -7.97
CA MET A 274 -14.11 6.20 -8.32
C MET A 274 -14.23 7.70 -8.54
N LEU A 275 -15.22 8.15 -9.31
CA LEU A 275 -15.41 9.56 -9.60
C LEU A 275 -15.86 10.37 -8.37
N THR A 276 -16.67 9.78 -7.49
CA THR A 276 -17.16 10.42 -6.26
C THR A 276 -16.08 10.57 -5.20
N SER A 277 -15.15 9.61 -5.11
CA SER A 277 -13.99 9.66 -4.22
C SER A 277 -12.76 10.37 -4.82
N TRP A 278 -12.80 10.78 -6.09
CA TRP A 278 -11.68 11.48 -6.73
C TRP A 278 -11.55 12.91 -6.20
N PRO A 279 -10.32 13.43 -5.95
CA PRO A 279 -10.17 14.77 -5.37
C PRO A 279 -10.77 15.87 -6.27
N SER A 280 -11.55 16.75 -5.66
CA SER A 280 -12.31 17.79 -6.39
C SER A 280 -11.45 18.80 -7.15
N ARG A 281 -10.19 19.00 -6.73
CA ARG A 281 -9.22 19.93 -7.35
C ARG A 281 -8.46 19.34 -8.54
N GLN A 282 -8.67 18.07 -8.86
CA GLN A 282 -7.97 17.40 -9.95
C GLN A 282 -8.72 17.57 -11.28
N SER A 283 -7.98 17.60 -12.39
CA SER A 283 -8.51 17.96 -13.70
C SER A 283 -9.61 17.02 -14.22
N VAL A 284 -9.57 15.72 -13.90
CA VAL A 284 -10.64 14.76 -14.24
C VAL A 284 -11.92 15.14 -13.49
N SER A 285 -11.84 15.42 -12.19
CA SER A 285 -13.02 15.83 -11.41
C SER A 285 -13.65 17.11 -11.95
N GLU A 286 -12.84 18.12 -12.31
CA GLU A 286 -13.34 19.37 -12.91
C GLU A 286 -14.22 19.12 -14.15
N HIS A 287 -13.85 18.17 -14.99
CA HIS A 287 -14.55 17.89 -16.25
C HIS A 287 -15.71 16.89 -16.12
N TYR A 288 -15.70 15.99 -15.14
CA TYR A 288 -16.69 14.89 -15.04
C TYR A 288 -17.60 14.96 -13.82
N ALA A 289 -17.14 15.47 -12.67
CA ALA A 289 -17.91 15.40 -11.41
C ALA A 289 -19.23 16.18 -11.48
N HIS A 290 -19.26 17.32 -12.17
CA HIS A 290 -20.48 18.13 -12.35
C HIS A 290 -21.57 17.44 -13.18
N ARG A 291 -21.26 16.32 -13.86
CA ARG A 291 -22.21 15.55 -14.67
C ARG A 291 -22.87 14.40 -13.90
N VAL A 292 -22.40 14.14 -12.67
CA VAL A 292 -22.98 13.13 -11.78
C VAL A 292 -24.20 13.72 -11.08
N GLU A 293 -25.34 13.06 -11.19
CA GLU A 293 -26.58 13.43 -10.51
C GLU A 293 -26.71 12.68 -9.20
N ARG A 294 -26.81 13.44 -8.10
CA ARG A 294 -26.97 12.89 -6.74
C ARG A 294 -25.91 11.82 -6.42
N PRO A 295 -24.61 12.18 -6.44
CA PRO A 295 -23.55 11.29 -6.02
C PRO A 295 -23.69 10.93 -4.54
N ILE A 296 -23.05 9.82 -4.14
CA ILE A 296 -22.81 9.53 -2.71
C ILE A 296 -21.99 10.68 -2.14
N SER A 297 -22.46 11.27 -1.04
CA SER A 297 -21.79 12.38 -0.39
C SER A 297 -20.73 11.83 0.56
N ILE A 298 -19.47 12.17 0.28
CA ILE A 298 -18.34 11.83 1.15
C ILE A 298 -17.92 13.12 1.86
N THR A 299 -18.35 13.28 3.11
CA THR A 299 -18.10 14.47 3.93
C THR A 299 -16.88 14.26 4.83
N GLY A 300 -16.26 15.35 5.28
CA GLY A 300 -15.09 15.31 6.16
C GLY A 300 -13.73 15.18 5.45
N LEU A 301 -13.72 15.07 4.11
CA LEU A 301 -12.52 15.37 3.34
C LEU A 301 -12.08 16.82 3.64
N GLN A 302 -11.00 16.98 4.42
CA GLN A 302 -10.08 18.07 4.11
C GLN A 302 -9.48 17.74 2.74
N ALA A 303 -10.23 18.07 1.69
CA ALA A 303 -10.07 17.68 0.28
C ALA A 303 -8.79 18.21 -0.39
N ALA A 304 -7.75 18.54 0.38
CA ALA A 304 -6.49 19.08 -0.10
C ALA A 304 -5.39 18.01 -0.20
N ASP A 305 -5.35 17.02 0.70
CA ASP A 305 -4.15 16.19 0.88
C ASP A 305 -4.37 14.69 0.59
N ARG A 306 -5.20 14.35 -0.42
CA ARG A 306 -5.06 13.02 -1.03
C ARG A 306 -3.66 12.96 -1.62
N GLN A 307 -2.85 11.96 -1.23
CA GLN A 307 -1.46 11.88 -1.66
C GLN A 307 -1.36 11.80 -3.17
N GLN A 308 -1.09 12.94 -3.79
CA GLN A 308 -1.08 13.10 -5.23
C GLN A 308 -0.03 12.19 -5.88
N SER A 309 0.97 11.73 -5.13
CA SER A 309 2.02 10.84 -5.61
C SER A 309 1.60 9.37 -5.69
N LEU A 310 0.52 8.90 -5.05
CA LEU A 310 0.16 7.48 -5.14
C LEU A 310 -0.42 7.14 -6.52
N LEU A 311 0.28 6.33 -7.31
CA LEU A 311 -0.15 5.90 -8.65
C LEU A 311 -0.97 4.62 -8.61
N SER A 312 -0.58 3.67 -7.77
CA SER A 312 -1.21 2.35 -7.72
C SER A 312 -1.07 1.71 -6.35
N LEU A 313 -2.06 0.89 -6.01
CA LEU A 313 -2.07 0.01 -4.85
C LEU A 313 -2.42 -1.41 -5.32
N ILE A 314 -1.51 -2.34 -5.11
CA ILE A 314 -1.61 -3.73 -5.57
C ILE A 314 -1.71 -4.63 -4.33
N PRO A 315 -2.88 -5.26 -4.08
CA PRO A 315 -3.04 -6.18 -2.97
C PRO A 315 -2.32 -7.50 -3.25
N ALA A 316 -1.33 -7.83 -2.43
CA ALA A 316 -0.53 -9.04 -2.54
C ALA A 316 -1.03 -10.20 -1.66
N ARG A 317 -2.13 -9.99 -0.92
CA ARG A 317 -2.80 -10.96 -0.01
C ARG A 317 -2.00 -11.44 1.20
N SER A 318 -0.71 -11.15 1.26
CA SER A 318 0.21 -11.47 2.36
C SER A 318 1.13 -10.28 2.62
N GLN A 319 1.65 -10.14 3.84
CA GLN A 319 2.51 -9.01 4.21
C GLN A 319 3.77 -9.00 3.35
N ILE A 320 4.16 -7.81 2.85
CA ILE A 320 5.36 -7.66 2.02
C ILE A 320 6.55 -7.27 2.88
N TYR A 321 7.60 -8.08 2.84
CA TYR A 321 8.84 -7.84 3.59
C TYR A 321 9.89 -7.12 2.76
N CYS A 322 10.05 -7.51 1.50
CA CYS A 322 11.08 -6.98 0.62
C CYS A 322 10.55 -6.78 -0.81
N VAL A 323 11.10 -5.78 -1.50
CA VAL A 323 10.80 -5.49 -2.92
C VAL A 323 12.08 -5.25 -3.70
N ALA A 324 12.09 -5.63 -4.98
CA ALA A 324 13.17 -5.37 -5.92
C ALA A 324 12.61 -4.94 -7.28
N TYR A 325 13.34 -4.07 -7.98
CA TYR A 325 12.99 -3.60 -9.33
C TYR A 325 14.05 -4.13 -10.31
N SER A 326 13.63 -4.54 -11.51
CA SER A 326 14.56 -4.94 -12.56
C SER A 326 15.36 -3.73 -13.06
N SER A 327 16.60 -3.95 -13.50
CA SER A 327 17.52 -2.93 -13.99
C SER A 327 17.00 -2.24 -15.25
N ASN A 328 16.27 -2.98 -16.10
CA ASN A 328 15.61 -2.47 -17.31
C ASN A 328 14.23 -1.84 -17.05
N GLY A 329 13.68 -1.98 -15.84
CA GLY A 329 12.39 -1.41 -15.44
C GLY A 329 11.17 -2.17 -15.96
N ALA A 330 11.33 -3.33 -16.58
CA ALA A 330 10.25 -4.16 -17.12
C ALA A 330 9.48 -4.94 -16.04
N PHE A 331 10.14 -5.37 -14.97
CA PHE A 331 9.54 -6.19 -13.92
C PHE A 331 9.89 -5.69 -12.53
N PHE A 332 9.06 -6.04 -11.55
CA PHE A 332 9.42 -5.92 -10.15
C PHE A 332 8.99 -7.19 -9.40
N ALA A 333 9.71 -7.49 -8.32
CA ALA A 333 9.49 -8.67 -7.50
C ALA A 333 9.26 -8.28 -6.03
N ALA A 334 8.48 -9.09 -5.32
CA ALA A 334 8.23 -8.93 -3.89
C ALA A 334 8.33 -10.27 -3.15
N GLY A 335 8.92 -10.23 -1.96
CA GLY A 335 8.94 -11.33 -1.00
C GLY A 335 7.88 -11.15 0.09
N THR A 336 7.18 -12.24 0.39
CA THR A 336 6.03 -12.25 1.31
C THR A 336 6.34 -12.96 2.63
N PHE A 337 5.50 -12.71 3.63
CA PHE A 337 5.57 -13.37 4.94
C PHE A 337 5.30 -14.89 4.86
N ASP A 338 4.45 -15.34 3.94
CA ASP A 338 4.11 -16.76 3.77
C ASP A 338 5.08 -17.53 2.86
N GLY A 339 6.25 -16.98 2.58
CA GLY A 339 7.33 -17.68 1.88
C GLY A 339 7.23 -17.66 0.35
N ARG A 340 6.34 -16.83 -0.21
CA ARG A 340 6.15 -16.68 -1.67
C ARG A 340 7.01 -15.55 -2.24
N VAL A 341 7.45 -15.77 -3.47
CA VAL A 341 8.02 -14.73 -4.33
C VAL A 341 7.01 -14.43 -5.43
N LEU A 342 6.69 -13.16 -5.60
CA LEU A 342 5.72 -12.68 -6.57
C LEU A 342 6.43 -11.75 -7.56
N VAL A 343 6.15 -11.88 -8.86
CA VAL A 343 6.77 -11.07 -9.92
C VAL A 343 5.69 -10.47 -10.81
N TRP A 344 5.76 -9.16 -11.01
CA TRP A 344 4.84 -8.38 -11.83
C TRP A 344 5.56 -7.72 -12.99
N ASP A 345 4.81 -7.55 -14.07
CA ASP A 345 5.16 -6.60 -15.13
C ASP A 345 4.95 -5.17 -14.63
N ALA A 346 6.00 -4.37 -14.67
CA ALA A 346 6.03 -3.02 -14.11
C ALA A 346 5.20 -2.00 -14.91
N MET A 347 4.81 -2.32 -16.15
CA MET A 347 4.10 -1.43 -17.06
C MET A 347 2.59 -1.66 -17.01
N THR A 348 2.19 -2.92 -17.09
CA THR A 348 0.79 -3.38 -17.05
C THR A 348 0.29 -3.63 -15.63
N LEU A 349 1.21 -3.75 -14.66
CA LEU A 349 0.94 -4.07 -13.26
C LEU A 349 0.21 -5.41 -13.08
N GLN A 350 0.38 -6.32 -14.03
CA GLN A 350 -0.15 -7.67 -13.95
C GLN A 350 0.87 -8.62 -13.35
N LEU A 351 0.36 -9.56 -12.57
CA LEU A 351 1.16 -10.64 -12.02
C LEU A 351 1.58 -11.57 -13.17
N THR A 352 2.87 -11.67 -13.42
CA THR A 352 3.45 -12.52 -14.46
C THR A 352 3.67 -13.93 -13.92
N ILE A 353 4.11 -14.03 -12.66
CA ILE A 353 4.38 -15.30 -11.98
C ILE A 353 3.64 -15.30 -10.63
N ASP A 354 2.74 -16.28 -10.47
CA ASP A 354 1.92 -16.55 -9.28
C ASP A 354 2.33 -17.88 -8.62
N PRO A 355 2.10 -18.06 -7.32
CA PRO A 355 3.12 -18.16 -6.30
C PRO A 355 3.89 -19.49 -6.32
N VAL A 356 5.21 -19.39 -6.48
CA VAL A 356 6.14 -20.44 -6.10
C VAL A 356 6.28 -20.41 -4.58
N CYS A 357 6.05 -21.54 -3.90
CA CYS A 357 6.43 -21.72 -2.48
C CYS A 357 7.96 -21.78 -2.41
N ALA A 358 8.60 -20.63 -2.62
CA ALA A 358 10.05 -20.52 -2.72
C ALA A 358 10.74 -20.96 -1.43
N HIS A 359 10.06 -20.71 -0.30
CA HIS A 359 10.56 -20.99 1.04
C HIS A 359 9.44 -21.49 1.96
N ASN A 360 9.84 -22.20 3.02
CA ASN A 360 8.93 -22.71 4.05
C ASN A 360 8.62 -21.68 5.16
N GLN A 361 9.33 -20.56 5.15
CA GLN A 361 9.17 -19.44 6.08
C GLN A 361 9.28 -18.11 5.33
N THR A 362 9.19 -16.99 6.06
CA THR A 362 9.22 -15.63 5.54
C THR A 362 10.36 -15.38 4.55
N VAL A 363 10.07 -14.69 3.44
CA VAL A 363 11.12 -14.19 2.54
C VAL A 363 11.59 -12.84 3.08
N ASN A 364 12.80 -12.81 3.65
CA ASN A 364 13.32 -11.61 4.31
C ASN A 364 13.97 -10.63 3.32
N GLY A 365 14.61 -11.14 2.27
CA GLY A 365 15.33 -10.34 1.27
C GLY A 365 15.16 -10.88 -0.15
N ILE A 366 15.19 -9.97 -1.11
CA ILE A 366 15.07 -10.29 -2.54
C ILE A 366 15.97 -9.36 -3.36
N ALA A 367 16.61 -9.92 -4.38
CA ALA A 367 17.44 -9.17 -5.32
C ALA A 367 17.25 -9.71 -6.75
N ILE A 368 17.20 -8.82 -7.73
CA ILE A 368 17.15 -9.19 -9.16
C ILE A 368 18.57 -9.07 -9.72
N SER A 369 18.98 -10.02 -10.54
CA SER A 369 20.31 -10.02 -11.15
C SER A 369 20.49 -8.81 -12.08
N PRO A 370 21.71 -8.26 -12.22
CA PRO A 370 21.95 -7.08 -13.06
C PRO A 370 21.64 -7.24 -14.56
N ASP A 371 21.54 -8.49 -15.03
CA ASP A 371 21.17 -8.87 -16.40
C ASP A 371 19.65 -9.13 -16.55
N ASP A 372 18.87 -8.96 -15.49
CA ASP A 372 17.41 -9.14 -15.43
C ASP A 372 16.93 -10.54 -15.85
N THR A 373 17.76 -11.57 -15.64
CA THR A 373 17.37 -12.97 -15.96
C THR A 373 16.94 -13.75 -14.72
N GLN A 374 17.41 -13.38 -13.53
CA GLN A 374 17.26 -14.15 -12.31
C GLN A 374 16.72 -13.33 -11.14
N VAL A 375 15.99 -14.00 -10.26
CA VAL A 375 15.55 -13.48 -8.97
C VAL A 375 16.14 -14.34 -7.86
N CYS A 376 16.85 -13.72 -6.93
CA CYS A 376 17.37 -14.34 -5.72
C CYS A 376 16.46 -14.02 -4.54
N SER A 377 16.06 -15.03 -3.78
CA SER A 377 15.29 -14.91 -2.55
C SER A 377 16.05 -15.50 -1.37
N CYS A 378 16.00 -14.85 -0.21
CA CYS A 378 16.53 -15.39 1.04
C CYS A 378 15.48 -15.36 2.15
N SER A 379 15.57 -16.34 3.06
CA SER A 379 14.47 -16.62 4.00
C SER A 379 14.91 -16.90 5.44
N ALA A 380 13.93 -16.80 6.33
CA ALA A 380 14.00 -17.31 7.69
C ALA A 380 14.22 -18.84 7.76
N ASP A 381 13.96 -19.58 6.69
CA ASP A 381 14.28 -21.02 6.62
C ASP A 381 15.80 -21.33 6.49
N MET A 382 16.65 -20.31 6.58
CA MET A 382 18.11 -20.37 6.52
C MET A 382 18.69 -20.63 5.12
N THR A 383 17.86 -20.61 4.07
CA THR A 383 18.27 -20.91 2.71
C THR A 383 18.18 -19.70 1.77
N ILE A 384 18.83 -19.84 0.61
CA ILE A 384 18.78 -18.90 -0.50
C ILE A 384 18.38 -19.69 -1.76
N CYS A 385 17.43 -19.17 -2.53
CA CYS A 385 16.95 -19.80 -3.76
C CYS A 385 17.03 -18.83 -4.93
N ILE A 386 17.37 -19.34 -6.12
CA ILE A 386 17.53 -18.59 -7.36
C ILE A 386 16.52 -19.09 -8.38
N TRP A 387 15.83 -18.15 -9.02
CA TRP A 387 14.70 -18.39 -9.90
C TRP A 387 14.89 -17.67 -11.23
N ASP A 388 14.39 -18.25 -12.30
CA ASP A 388 14.31 -17.60 -13.61
C ASP A 388 13.08 -16.67 -13.64
N ILE A 389 13.28 -15.40 -14.03
CA ILE A 389 12.22 -14.38 -13.97
C ILE A 389 11.13 -14.55 -15.04
N HIS A 390 11.40 -15.30 -16.11
CA HIS A 390 10.47 -15.47 -17.24
C HIS A 390 9.60 -16.72 -17.09
N THR A 391 10.20 -17.79 -16.57
CA THR A 391 9.58 -19.11 -16.45
C THR A 391 9.14 -19.42 -15.03
N GLY A 392 9.67 -18.73 -14.02
CA GLY A 392 9.47 -19.03 -12.60
C GLY A 392 10.15 -20.34 -12.15
N ALA A 393 10.97 -20.96 -13.00
CA ALA A 393 11.67 -22.20 -12.67
C ALA A 393 12.84 -21.92 -11.71
N GLN A 394 13.08 -22.84 -10.78
CA GLN A 394 14.26 -22.77 -9.92
C GLN A 394 15.53 -23.05 -10.74
N ILE A 395 16.45 -22.09 -10.79
CA ILE A 395 17.75 -22.23 -11.44
C ILE A 395 18.72 -22.93 -10.48
N ALA A 396 18.75 -22.49 -9.22
CA ALA A 396 19.66 -22.99 -8.20
C ALA A 396 19.06 -22.85 -6.79
N GLY A 397 19.49 -23.73 -5.90
CA GLY A 397 19.07 -23.75 -4.49
C GLY A 397 18.28 -24.99 -4.09
N PRO A 398 17.93 -25.14 -2.80
CA PRO A 398 18.27 -24.22 -1.71
C PRO A 398 19.78 -24.22 -1.41
N LEU A 399 20.42 -23.05 -1.50
CA LEU A 399 21.81 -22.87 -1.11
C LEU A 399 21.88 -22.90 0.41
N THR A 400 22.59 -23.90 0.93
CA THR A 400 22.71 -24.15 2.36
C THR A 400 24.10 -23.77 2.84
N GLY A 401 24.16 -23.22 4.05
CA GLY A 401 25.43 -22.80 4.66
C GLY A 401 25.24 -21.96 5.91
N HIS A 402 24.27 -21.04 5.88
CA HIS A 402 23.90 -20.26 7.06
C HIS A 402 23.24 -21.13 8.13
N THR A 403 23.50 -20.80 9.39
CA THR A 403 22.98 -21.55 10.56
C THR A 403 21.82 -20.85 11.26
N HIS A 404 21.45 -19.67 10.77
CA HIS A 404 20.31 -18.90 11.21
C HIS A 404 19.68 -18.19 9.99
N GLN A 405 18.50 -17.60 10.20
CA GLN A 405 17.75 -16.82 9.21
C GLN A 405 18.65 -15.90 8.37
N VAL A 406 18.49 -15.95 7.05
CA VAL A 406 19.17 -15.04 6.12
C VAL A 406 18.27 -13.81 5.95
N TRP A 407 18.82 -12.62 6.16
CA TRP A 407 18.02 -11.38 6.21
C TRP A 407 18.19 -10.50 4.98
N SER A 408 19.38 -10.48 4.38
CA SER A 408 19.71 -9.62 3.25
C SER A 408 20.51 -10.37 2.21
N VAL A 409 20.23 -10.07 0.95
CA VAL A 409 21.00 -10.51 -0.21
C VAL A 409 21.19 -9.36 -1.18
N ASP A 410 22.34 -9.32 -1.86
CA ASP A 410 22.61 -8.32 -2.89
C ASP A 410 23.57 -8.88 -3.95
N TYR A 411 23.35 -8.50 -5.22
CA TYR A 411 24.21 -8.88 -6.33
C TYR A 411 25.32 -7.85 -6.52
N SER A 412 26.52 -8.31 -6.88
CA SER A 412 27.54 -7.40 -7.40
C SER A 412 27.07 -6.80 -8.73
N ARG A 413 27.44 -5.54 -9.01
CA ARG A 413 26.98 -4.83 -10.21
C ARG A 413 27.47 -5.50 -11.50
N ASP A 414 28.61 -6.18 -11.43
CA ASP A 414 29.17 -6.99 -12.52
C ASP A 414 28.49 -8.36 -12.71
N GLY A 415 27.56 -8.73 -11.81
CA GLY A 415 26.76 -9.95 -11.88
C GLY A 415 27.50 -11.23 -11.53
N LYS A 416 28.77 -11.17 -11.11
CA LYS A 416 29.61 -12.37 -10.84
C LYS A 416 29.43 -12.94 -9.45
N TRP A 417 29.00 -12.12 -8.50
CA TRP A 417 28.95 -12.46 -7.09
C TRP A 417 27.58 -12.14 -6.51
N LEU A 418 27.16 -12.97 -5.56
CA LEU A 418 26.01 -12.73 -4.71
C LEU A 418 26.49 -12.72 -3.26
N ALA A 419 26.13 -11.69 -2.50
CA ALA A 419 26.39 -11.62 -1.06
C ALA A 419 25.12 -11.97 -0.27
N SER A 420 25.28 -12.67 0.84
CA SER A 420 24.21 -12.96 1.80
C SER A 420 24.64 -12.63 3.22
N GLY A 421 23.77 -11.94 3.96
CA GLY A 421 23.94 -11.63 5.38
C GLY A 421 22.91 -12.36 6.24
N SER A 422 23.36 -12.93 7.36
CA SER A 422 22.53 -13.72 8.26
C SER A 422 22.68 -13.30 9.72
N LEU A 423 21.65 -13.61 10.49
CA LEU A 423 21.65 -13.50 11.94
C LEU A 423 22.64 -14.48 12.62
N ASP A 424 23.25 -15.41 11.87
CA ASP A 424 24.39 -16.21 12.35
C ASP A 424 25.69 -15.41 12.50
N GLY A 425 25.65 -14.12 12.16
CA GLY A 425 26.76 -13.18 12.29
C GLY A 425 27.80 -13.30 11.19
N THR A 426 27.45 -13.96 10.09
CA THR A 426 28.33 -14.17 8.94
C THR A 426 27.79 -13.51 7.68
N VAL A 427 28.73 -13.04 6.86
CA VAL A 427 28.49 -12.69 5.46
C VAL A 427 29.11 -13.76 4.56
N ARG A 428 28.39 -14.22 3.55
CA ARG A 428 28.85 -15.23 2.59
C ARG A 428 28.76 -14.71 1.17
N ILE A 429 29.73 -15.08 0.35
CA ILE A 429 29.84 -14.70 -1.06
C ILE A 429 29.74 -15.96 -1.93
N TRP A 430 28.79 -15.94 -2.85
CA TRP A 430 28.47 -17.03 -3.76
C TRP A 430 28.84 -16.62 -5.19
N SER A 431 29.40 -17.55 -5.95
CA SER A 431 29.62 -17.38 -7.39
C SER A 431 28.28 -17.54 -8.13
N THR A 432 27.93 -16.63 -9.02
CA THR A 432 26.69 -16.73 -9.82
C THR A 432 26.80 -17.76 -10.96
N ASP A 433 28.01 -18.09 -11.40
CA ASP A 433 28.26 -19.10 -12.44
C ASP A 433 28.06 -20.53 -11.92
N THR A 434 28.46 -20.78 -10.67
CA THR A 434 28.49 -22.14 -10.09
C THR A 434 27.55 -22.34 -8.91
N TRP A 435 27.05 -21.25 -8.32
CA TRP A 435 26.31 -21.22 -7.05
C TRP A 435 27.03 -21.87 -5.87
N LEU A 436 28.36 -21.99 -5.97
CA LEU A 436 29.22 -22.42 -4.88
C LEU A 436 29.72 -21.21 -4.09
N MET A 437 29.95 -21.44 -2.81
CA MET A 437 30.50 -20.44 -1.89
C MET A 437 31.97 -20.22 -2.21
N GLN A 438 32.32 -18.98 -2.58
CA GLN A 438 33.68 -18.61 -2.95
C GLN A 438 34.45 -18.02 -1.77
N SER A 439 33.81 -17.15 -0.98
CA SER A 439 34.42 -16.44 0.14
C SER A 439 33.44 -16.35 1.30
N GLY A 440 33.90 -16.68 2.52
CA GLY A 440 33.11 -16.67 3.75
C GLY A 440 32.96 -18.04 4.42
N PRO A 441 32.58 -18.10 5.72
CA PRO A 441 31.90 -17.04 6.47
C PRO A 441 32.83 -15.89 6.92
N LEU A 442 32.56 -14.68 6.44
CA LEU A 442 33.20 -13.45 6.92
C LEU A 442 32.52 -13.09 8.24
N GLY A 443 33.20 -13.37 9.36
CA GLY A 443 32.63 -13.25 10.70
C GLY A 443 32.74 -11.84 11.28
N ASN A 444 31.65 -11.35 11.88
CA ASN A 444 31.58 -10.10 12.63
C ASN A 444 31.41 -10.35 14.13
N GLU A 445 32.38 -11.03 14.77
CA GLU A 445 32.38 -11.19 16.24
C GLU A 445 31.05 -11.74 16.83
N ASN A 446 30.34 -12.59 16.08
CA ASN A 446 29.04 -13.17 16.45
C ASN A 446 27.88 -12.16 16.60
N LYS A 447 28.01 -10.96 16.01
CA LYS A 447 26.96 -9.93 15.95
C LYS A 447 26.07 -10.17 14.73
N ARG A 448 24.75 -10.03 14.90
CA ARG A 448 23.75 -10.28 13.84
C ARG A 448 23.97 -9.37 12.63
N VAL A 449 24.01 -9.94 11.43
CA VAL A 449 24.11 -9.18 10.18
C VAL A 449 22.73 -9.07 9.52
N VAL A 450 22.27 -7.84 9.32
CA VAL A 450 20.90 -7.55 8.88
C VAL A 450 20.85 -6.93 7.50
N SER A 451 21.88 -6.19 7.08
CA SER A 451 21.94 -5.60 5.73
C SER A 451 23.30 -5.87 5.11
N VAL A 452 23.31 -6.25 3.84
CA VAL A 452 24.53 -6.34 3.01
C VAL A 452 24.30 -5.60 1.70
N VAL A 453 25.30 -4.86 1.22
CA VAL A 453 25.22 -4.13 -0.05
C VAL A 453 26.60 -4.01 -0.70
N PHE A 454 26.67 -4.22 -2.01
CA PHE A 454 27.88 -3.98 -2.80
C PHE A 454 28.01 -2.50 -3.19
N SER A 455 29.24 -2.02 -3.28
CA SER A 455 29.52 -0.73 -3.89
C SER A 455 29.20 -0.75 -5.40
N PRO A 456 28.91 0.41 -6.02
CA PRO A 456 28.57 0.48 -7.45
C PRO A 456 29.66 -0.09 -8.38
N ASP A 457 30.92 -0.04 -7.95
CA ASP A 457 32.09 -0.59 -8.65
C ASP A 457 32.41 -2.05 -8.27
N SER A 458 31.63 -2.66 -7.37
CA SER A 458 31.80 -4.03 -6.85
C SER A 458 33.12 -4.31 -6.12
N THR A 459 33.85 -3.28 -5.69
CA THR A 459 35.14 -3.43 -4.99
C THR A 459 35.01 -3.49 -3.46
N VAL A 460 33.92 -2.96 -2.92
CA VAL A 460 33.65 -2.90 -1.48
C VAL A 460 32.32 -3.55 -1.17
N LEU A 461 32.28 -4.36 -0.11
CA LEU A 461 31.06 -4.91 0.45
C LEU A 461 30.82 -4.31 1.83
N ALA A 462 29.70 -3.64 2.02
CA ALA A 462 29.28 -3.10 3.31
C ALA A 462 28.28 -4.05 3.99
N ALA A 463 28.47 -4.29 5.29
CA ALA A 463 27.60 -5.13 6.09
C ALA A 463 27.22 -4.43 7.40
N GLY A 464 25.92 -4.31 7.67
CA GLY A 464 25.36 -3.77 8.91
C GLY A 464 25.24 -4.88 9.95
N SER A 465 26.00 -4.75 11.03
CA SER A 465 26.19 -5.76 12.07
C SER A 465 25.87 -5.19 13.45
N GLU A 466 24.70 -5.50 14.00
CA GLU A 466 24.15 -4.81 15.17
C GLU A 466 24.20 -3.28 14.95
N SER A 467 24.86 -2.51 15.83
CA SER A 467 25.00 -1.06 15.69
C SER A 467 26.21 -0.58 14.88
N GLN A 468 26.98 -1.51 14.31
CA GLN A 468 28.22 -1.21 13.58
C GLN A 468 28.10 -1.53 12.10
N ILE A 469 28.90 -0.86 11.27
CA ILE A 469 28.99 -1.14 9.84
C ILE A 469 30.41 -1.60 9.52
N CYS A 470 30.56 -2.77 8.92
CA CYS A 470 31.85 -3.32 8.51
C CYS A 470 32.01 -3.24 6.99
N LEU A 471 33.19 -2.82 6.54
CA LEU A 471 33.55 -2.76 5.12
C LEU A 471 34.57 -3.85 4.78
N TRP A 472 34.29 -4.63 3.75
CA TRP A 472 35.08 -5.78 3.34
C TRP A 472 35.49 -5.67 1.87
N ASP A 473 36.67 -6.18 1.55
CA ASP A 473 37.03 -6.50 0.17
C ASP A 473 36.44 -7.90 -0.14
N PRO A 474 35.53 -8.02 -1.12
CA PRO A 474 34.85 -9.28 -1.42
C PRO A 474 35.78 -10.35 -2.00
N LEU A 475 36.88 -9.97 -2.65
CA LEU A 475 37.83 -10.90 -3.27
C LEU A 475 38.83 -11.45 -2.24
N SER A 476 39.36 -10.58 -1.38
CA SER A 476 40.34 -10.98 -0.36
C SER A 476 39.70 -11.47 0.94
N GLY A 477 38.43 -11.10 1.20
CA GLY A 477 37.74 -11.39 2.45
C GLY A 477 38.31 -10.64 3.66
N GLN A 478 39.13 -9.60 3.44
CA GLN A 478 39.72 -8.80 4.52
C GLN A 478 38.87 -7.57 4.83
N LYS A 479 38.86 -7.18 6.10
CA LYS A 479 38.27 -5.90 6.52
C LYS A 479 39.12 -4.77 5.96
N ILE A 480 38.48 -3.82 5.26
CA ILE A 480 39.16 -2.66 4.70
C ILE A 480 39.62 -1.71 5.81
N ARG A 481 38.85 -1.63 6.90
CA ARG A 481 39.09 -0.74 8.05
C ARG A 481 38.31 -1.17 9.30
N GLU A 482 38.49 -0.39 10.37
CA GLU A 482 37.70 -0.50 11.60
C GLU A 482 36.20 -0.27 11.37
N PRO A 483 35.31 -0.94 12.11
CA PRO A 483 33.87 -0.78 11.96
C PRO A 483 33.41 0.66 12.21
N LEU A 484 32.51 1.15 11.37
CA LEU A 484 31.87 2.46 11.53
C LEU A 484 30.85 2.35 12.67
N SER A 485 31.07 3.08 13.76
CA SER A 485 30.23 3.02 14.96
C SER A 485 29.77 4.41 15.39
N HIS A 486 28.51 4.72 15.12
CA HIS A 486 27.81 5.90 15.65
C HIS A 486 26.37 5.56 16.03
N HIS A 487 25.76 4.59 15.34
CA HIS A 487 24.43 4.11 15.70
C HIS A 487 24.42 3.51 17.10
N THR A 488 23.29 3.69 17.77
CA THR A 488 23.03 3.13 19.11
C THR A 488 22.10 1.91 19.04
N GLY A 489 21.36 1.78 17.94
CA GLY A 489 20.51 0.64 17.63
C GLY A 489 21.00 -0.14 16.41
N LEU A 490 20.26 -1.20 16.07
CA LEU A 490 20.51 -2.07 14.93
C LEU A 490 20.47 -1.32 13.59
N VAL A 491 21.52 -1.45 12.78
CA VAL A 491 21.58 -0.95 11.40
C VAL A 491 20.72 -1.86 10.51
N THR A 492 19.58 -1.34 10.08
CA THR A 492 18.56 -2.11 9.34
C THR A 492 18.81 -2.16 7.85
N THR A 493 19.41 -1.11 7.31
CA THR A 493 19.51 -0.88 5.86
C THR A 493 20.75 -0.08 5.54
N LEU A 494 21.37 -0.42 4.43
CA LEU A 494 22.54 0.25 3.87
C LEU A 494 22.33 0.50 2.38
N THR A 495 22.78 1.64 1.88
CA THR A 495 22.85 1.93 0.44
C THR A 495 24.05 2.81 0.15
N PHE A 496 24.79 2.48 -0.91
CA PHE A 496 25.77 3.41 -1.45
C PHE A 496 25.07 4.51 -2.26
N LEU A 497 25.66 5.71 -2.27
CA LEU A 497 25.32 6.72 -3.27
C LEU A 497 25.94 6.33 -4.63
N HIS A 498 25.44 6.93 -5.70
CA HIS A 498 25.81 6.57 -7.07
C HIS A 498 27.32 6.68 -7.36
N ASP A 499 28.02 7.59 -6.68
CA ASP A 499 29.46 7.81 -6.80
C ASP A 499 30.32 6.79 -6.04
N GLY A 500 29.72 5.98 -5.17
CA GLY A 500 30.41 5.06 -4.26
C GLY A 500 31.25 5.75 -3.17
N ALA A 501 31.29 7.09 -3.13
CA ALA A 501 32.08 7.86 -2.17
C ALA A 501 31.41 7.90 -0.80
N TYR A 502 30.07 7.90 -0.79
CA TYR A 502 29.27 7.92 0.42
C TYR A 502 28.42 6.65 0.59
N LEU A 503 28.33 6.20 1.84
CA LEU A 503 27.45 5.13 2.30
C LEU A 503 26.39 5.73 3.22
N VAL A 504 25.12 5.41 3.00
CA VAL A 504 24.02 5.86 3.86
C VAL A 504 23.47 4.68 4.64
N SER A 505 23.27 4.88 5.94
CA SER A 505 22.70 3.89 6.85
C SER A 505 21.43 4.38 7.52
N GLY A 506 20.44 3.49 7.63
CA GLY A 506 19.27 3.66 8.48
C GLY A 506 19.32 2.69 9.65
N SER A 507 18.80 3.10 10.80
CA SER A 507 18.86 2.32 12.04
C SER A 507 17.56 2.32 12.84
N TYR A 508 17.44 1.33 13.73
CA TYR A 508 16.39 1.26 14.73
C TYR A 508 16.41 2.42 15.72
N ASP A 509 17.53 3.13 15.87
CA ASP A 509 17.67 4.33 16.72
C ASP A 509 17.01 5.61 16.16
N HIS A 510 16.20 5.46 15.10
CA HIS A 510 15.47 6.52 14.40
C HIS A 510 16.37 7.49 13.61
N THR A 511 17.67 7.17 13.46
CA THR A 511 18.60 8.04 12.74
C THR A 511 18.96 7.53 11.35
N ILE A 512 19.24 8.50 10.48
CA ILE A 512 19.93 8.27 9.20
C ILE A 512 21.31 8.92 9.29
N CYS A 513 22.34 8.16 8.94
CA CYS A 513 23.74 8.61 8.95
C CYS A 513 24.36 8.45 7.57
N VAL A 514 25.19 9.42 7.18
CA VAL A 514 25.91 9.42 5.90
C VAL A 514 27.40 9.37 6.17
N TRP A 515 28.07 8.36 5.65
CA TRP A 515 29.46 8.02 5.91
C TRP A 515 30.30 8.25 4.68
N ASP A 516 31.47 8.86 4.85
CA ASP A 516 32.47 8.90 3.79
C ASP A 516 33.24 7.57 3.79
N VAL A 517 33.21 6.84 2.67
CA VAL A 517 33.76 5.48 2.55
C VAL A 517 35.30 5.50 2.61
N SER A 518 35.93 6.58 2.17
CA SER A 518 37.38 6.73 2.12
C SER A 518 37.98 7.07 3.48
N THR A 519 37.28 7.86 4.30
CA THR A 519 37.71 8.27 5.64
C THR A 519 37.11 7.43 6.76
N GLY A 520 35.94 6.83 6.55
CA GLY A 520 35.17 6.13 7.59
C GLY A 520 34.57 7.06 8.64
N GLN A 521 34.51 8.37 8.35
CA GLN A 521 33.90 9.35 9.26
C GLN A 521 32.47 9.68 8.82
N LEU A 522 31.68 10.16 9.78
CA LEU A 522 30.34 10.66 9.53
C LEU A 522 30.44 11.98 8.75
N ALA A 523 30.01 11.98 7.50
CA ALA A 523 30.00 13.15 6.62
C ALA A 523 28.79 14.05 6.89
N HIS A 524 27.60 13.45 7.05
CA HIS A 524 26.34 14.15 7.33
C HIS A 524 25.45 13.35 8.29
N GLY A 525 24.60 14.06 9.04
CA GLY A 525 23.74 13.49 10.07
C GLY A 525 24.36 13.54 11.48
N PRO A 526 23.79 12.84 12.47
CA PRO A 526 22.62 11.96 12.38
C PRO A 526 21.30 12.74 12.17
N PHE A 527 20.53 12.38 11.15
CA PHE A 527 19.21 12.99 10.91
C PHE A 527 18.13 12.28 11.74
N ARG A 528 17.38 13.03 12.58
CA ARG A 528 16.33 12.52 13.49
C ARG A 528 14.92 12.96 13.09
N GLU A 529 14.69 13.00 11.80
CA GLU A 529 13.42 13.49 11.23
C GLU A 529 12.30 12.44 11.25
N HIS A 530 12.63 11.14 11.33
CA HIS A 530 11.63 10.11 11.54
C HIS A 530 11.34 9.96 13.04
N SER A 531 10.06 9.91 13.40
CA SER A 531 9.59 9.63 14.76
C SER A 531 9.73 8.15 15.15
N SER A 532 10.04 7.27 14.19
CA SER A 532 10.08 5.83 14.38
C SER A 532 11.24 5.19 13.61
N SER A 533 11.50 3.91 13.86
CA SER A 533 12.70 3.21 13.40
C SER A 533 12.79 3.22 11.88
N VAL A 534 13.98 3.46 11.33
CA VAL A 534 14.18 3.52 9.88
C VAL A 534 14.24 2.08 9.35
N THR A 535 13.39 1.74 8.39
CA THR A 535 13.26 0.37 7.85
C THR A 535 14.00 0.19 6.54
N ALA A 536 14.03 1.22 5.69
CA ALA A 536 14.69 1.16 4.39
C ALA A 536 15.28 2.53 4.03
N VAL A 537 16.44 2.51 3.38
CA VAL A 537 17.07 3.70 2.78
C VAL A 537 17.60 3.30 1.41
N ILE A 538 17.28 4.09 0.39
CA ILE A 538 17.65 3.82 -1.01
C ILE A 538 17.99 5.11 -1.75
N ALA A 539 19.08 5.09 -2.52
CA ALA A 539 19.48 6.21 -3.38
C ALA A 539 18.78 6.13 -4.74
N SER A 540 18.48 7.28 -5.35
CA SER A 540 17.99 7.32 -6.73
C SER A 540 19.09 6.87 -7.71
N PRO A 541 18.72 6.30 -8.88
CA PRO A 541 19.70 5.94 -9.92
C PRO A 541 20.55 7.12 -10.39
N THR A 542 20.01 8.34 -10.30
CA THR A 542 20.69 9.60 -10.65
C THR A 542 21.59 10.14 -9.53
N GLY A 543 21.45 9.65 -8.29
CA GLY A 543 22.19 10.11 -7.13
C GLY A 543 21.74 11.45 -6.52
N HIS A 544 20.77 12.14 -7.10
CA HIS A 544 20.28 13.44 -6.62
C HIS A 544 19.25 13.35 -5.48
N LEU A 545 18.58 12.20 -5.36
CA LEU A 545 17.55 11.99 -4.36
C LEU A 545 17.88 10.74 -3.53
N LEU A 546 17.47 10.77 -2.27
CA LEU A 546 17.49 9.64 -1.36
C LEU A 546 16.08 9.45 -0.81
N VAL A 547 15.65 8.20 -0.66
CA VAL A 547 14.40 7.89 0.05
C VAL A 547 14.73 7.14 1.33
N SER A 548 14.07 7.55 2.41
CA SER A 548 14.02 6.78 3.66
C SER A 548 12.58 6.41 4.01
N ALA A 549 12.39 5.21 4.53
CA ALA A 549 11.13 4.72 5.05
C ALA A 549 11.26 4.39 6.54
N SER A 550 10.14 4.52 7.26
CA SER A 550 10.09 4.31 8.70
C SER A 550 8.94 3.38 9.08
N MET A 551 9.10 2.74 10.25
CA MET A 551 8.06 1.90 10.86
C MET A 551 6.76 2.68 11.11
N GLY A 552 6.83 3.98 11.37
CA GLY A 552 5.68 4.87 11.56
C GLY A 552 4.94 5.22 10.27
N SER A 553 4.99 4.34 9.26
CA SER A 553 4.31 4.48 7.97
C SER A 553 4.64 5.76 7.18
N THR A 554 5.77 6.42 7.49
CA THR A 554 6.24 7.62 6.77
C THR A 554 7.39 7.28 5.83
N MET A 555 7.40 7.93 4.67
CA MET A 555 8.51 7.88 3.72
C MET A 555 8.92 9.31 3.37
N ARG A 556 10.21 9.61 3.47
CA ARG A 556 10.77 10.93 3.15
C ARG A 556 11.66 10.83 1.93
N ILE A 557 11.51 11.75 0.99
CA ILE A 557 12.47 12.00 -0.07
C ILE A 557 13.38 13.13 0.40
N TRP A 558 14.68 12.94 0.23
CA TRP A 558 15.73 13.90 0.57
C TRP A 558 16.46 14.31 -0.69
N ASP A 559 16.83 15.58 -0.75
CA ASP A 559 17.78 16.06 -1.74
C ASP A 559 19.21 15.76 -1.23
N THR A 560 20.04 15.07 -2.02
CA THR A 560 21.39 14.65 -1.58
C THR A 560 22.41 15.78 -1.58
N ALA A 561 22.14 16.90 -2.24
CA ALA A 561 23.02 18.06 -2.26
C ALA A 561 22.82 18.94 -1.00
N THR A 562 21.59 19.04 -0.52
CA THR A 562 21.20 19.91 0.60
C THR A 562 20.85 19.16 1.89
N TRP A 563 20.52 17.86 1.80
CA TRP A 563 20.01 17.02 2.88
C TRP A 563 18.72 17.54 3.54
N HIS A 564 17.93 18.33 2.81
CA HIS A 564 16.60 18.73 3.23
C HIS A 564 15.52 17.78 2.70
N THR A 565 14.40 17.68 3.43
CA THR A 565 13.24 16.90 2.98
C THR A 565 12.62 17.56 1.76
N TYR A 566 12.67 16.86 0.64
CA TYR A 566 12.11 17.24 -0.66
C TYR A 566 10.60 16.93 -0.75
N ALA A 567 10.18 15.78 -0.20
CA ALA A 567 8.78 15.36 -0.14
C ALA A 567 8.54 14.38 1.03
N LEU A 568 7.31 14.33 1.53
CA LEU A 568 6.85 13.39 2.55
C LEU A 568 5.65 12.60 2.02
N PHE A 569 5.73 11.27 2.08
CA PHE A 569 4.60 10.37 1.82
C PHE A 569 4.23 9.64 3.11
N ARG A 570 2.95 9.31 3.25
CA ARG A 570 2.40 8.54 4.38
C ARG A 570 1.67 7.32 3.83
N SER A 571 2.20 6.14 4.09
CA SER A 571 1.55 4.87 3.78
C SER A 571 0.46 4.58 4.83
N THR A 572 -0.55 3.78 4.48
CA THR A 572 -1.58 3.31 5.44
C THR A 572 -1.10 2.12 6.27
N GLY A 573 0.11 1.64 6.02
CA GLY A 573 0.73 0.55 6.77
C GLY A 573 2.25 0.69 6.82
N LEU A 574 2.86 -0.02 7.78
CA LEU A 574 4.30 -0.02 8.03
C LEU A 574 5.06 -0.40 6.76
N VAL A 575 5.95 0.47 6.29
CA VAL A 575 6.72 0.24 5.07
C VAL A 575 7.99 -0.54 5.45
N ARG A 576 8.16 -1.74 4.91
CA ARG A 576 9.33 -2.60 5.22
C ARG A 576 10.47 -2.42 4.22
N SER A 577 10.14 -2.16 2.96
CA SER A 577 11.13 -2.09 1.89
C SER A 577 10.71 -1.11 0.81
N VAL A 578 11.69 -0.44 0.21
CA VAL A 578 11.49 0.59 -0.83
C VAL A 578 12.57 0.49 -1.91
N LYS A 579 12.20 0.67 -3.18
CA LYS A 579 13.13 0.73 -4.33
C LYS A 579 12.68 1.75 -5.37
N PHE A 580 13.63 2.48 -5.96
CA PHE A 580 13.37 3.33 -7.11
C PHE A 580 13.20 2.49 -8.39
N SER A 581 12.39 2.98 -9.33
CA SER A 581 12.48 2.54 -10.71
C SER A 581 13.81 3.00 -11.34
N PRO A 582 14.33 2.30 -12.36
CA PRO A 582 15.61 2.64 -12.98
C PRO A 582 15.66 4.04 -13.61
N ASP A 583 14.52 4.58 -14.03
CA ASP A 583 14.39 5.95 -14.54
C ASP A 583 14.30 7.03 -13.43
N GLY A 584 14.18 6.61 -12.16
CA GLY A 584 14.04 7.49 -10.99
C GLY A 584 12.71 8.22 -10.90
N GLN A 585 11.73 7.93 -11.75
CA GLN A 585 10.43 8.62 -11.77
C GLN A 585 9.37 7.96 -10.89
N ARG A 586 9.55 6.67 -10.57
CA ARG A 586 8.64 5.89 -9.74
C ARG A 586 9.38 5.33 -8.53
N LEU A 587 8.60 5.06 -7.49
CA LEU A 587 9.08 4.48 -6.25
C LEU A 587 8.15 3.32 -5.90
N LEU A 588 8.72 2.17 -5.62
CA LEU A 588 8.01 0.96 -5.21
C LEU A 588 8.18 0.80 -3.70
N SER A 589 7.09 0.58 -2.97
CA SER A 589 7.15 0.27 -1.53
C SER A 589 6.34 -0.98 -1.19
N GLY A 590 6.93 -1.87 -0.39
CA GLY A 590 6.26 -3.02 0.21
C GLY A 590 5.89 -2.75 1.66
N SER A 591 4.65 -3.06 2.04
CA SER A 591 4.12 -2.79 3.38
C SER A 591 3.59 -4.03 4.09
N ALA A 592 3.58 -3.97 5.43
CA ALA A 592 2.97 -4.95 6.30
C ALA A 592 1.44 -5.06 6.14
N ASP A 593 0.78 -4.07 5.52
CA ASP A 593 -0.67 -4.12 5.24
C ASP A 593 -1.04 -4.99 4.02
N ALA A 594 -0.12 -5.85 3.57
CA ALA A 594 -0.26 -6.74 2.43
C ALA A 594 -0.44 -6.03 1.07
N ASN A 595 -0.02 -4.77 0.96
CA ASN A 595 -0.05 -4.04 -0.30
C ASN A 595 1.35 -3.63 -0.78
N ILE A 596 1.50 -3.63 -2.09
CA ILE A 596 2.58 -2.97 -2.81
C ILE A 596 2.04 -1.66 -3.34
N ARG A 597 2.77 -0.57 -3.13
CA ARG A 597 2.40 0.77 -3.62
C ARG A 597 3.44 1.27 -4.61
N ILE A 598 2.94 1.90 -5.67
CA ILE A 598 3.76 2.59 -6.65
C ILE A 598 3.49 4.08 -6.52
N TRP A 599 4.54 4.84 -6.27
CA TRP A 599 4.51 6.29 -6.11
C TRP A 599 5.18 6.98 -7.28
N GLU A 600 4.66 8.14 -7.67
CA GLU A 600 5.30 9.07 -8.57
C GLU A 600 6.22 9.98 -7.76
N VAL A 601 7.48 10.07 -8.20
CA VAL A 601 8.47 10.98 -7.61
C VAL A 601 8.16 12.40 -8.12
N PRO A 602 7.92 13.39 -7.23
CA PRO A 602 7.63 14.75 -7.64
C PRO A 602 8.80 15.35 -8.44
N GLN A 603 8.48 16.10 -9.51
CA GLN A 603 9.48 16.74 -10.37
C GLN A 603 10.02 18.06 -9.80
N ALA A 604 9.27 18.69 -8.89
CA ALA A 604 9.68 19.86 -8.14
C ALA A 604 9.46 19.56 -6.65
N PRO A 605 10.31 20.11 -5.75
CA PRO A 605 10.02 20.06 -4.32
C PRO A 605 8.62 20.66 -4.17
N ALA A 606 7.74 19.94 -3.50
CA ALA A 606 6.43 20.51 -3.23
C ALA A 606 6.69 21.87 -2.56
N ASP A 607 6.12 22.95 -3.10
CA ASP A 607 5.95 24.17 -2.31
C ASP A 607 5.46 23.68 -0.97
N SER A 608 6.16 24.06 0.10
CA SER A 608 5.82 23.69 1.46
C SER A 608 4.40 24.18 1.73
N THR A 609 3.43 23.39 1.29
CA THR A 609 2.06 23.41 1.75
C THR A 609 2.26 23.16 3.21
N THR A 610 2.24 24.30 3.92
CA THR A 610 2.50 24.41 5.34
C THR A 610 1.91 23.19 5.97
N CYS A 611 2.78 22.27 6.43
CA CYS A 611 2.38 21.11 7.17
C CYS A 611 1.56 21.67 8.32
N LYS A 612 0.24 21.67 8.19
CA LYS A 612 -0.60 21.78 9.36
C LYS A 612 -0.19 20.55 10.14
N GLN A 613 0.53 20.76 11.24
CA GLN A 613 0.79 19.69 12.19
C GLN A 613 -0.54 18.98 12.39
N SER A 614 -0.59 17.72 11.96
CA SER A 614 -1.77 16.89 12.13
C SER A 614 -2.17 16.97 13.61
N GLU A 615 -3.41 17.36 13.88
CA GLU A 615 -3.96 17.35 15.22
C GLU A 615 -4.13 15.92 15.76
N ALA A 616 -3.86 14.88 14.95
CA ALA A 616 -3.84 13.48 15.36
C ALA A 616 -2.46 12.82 15.35
N HIS A 617 -2.40 11.63 15.96
CA HIS A 617 -1.20 10.82 16.07
C HIS A 617 -0.72 10.33 14.69
N ASP A 618 0.59 10.27 14.54
CA ASP A 618 1.28 9.90 13.31
C ASP A 618 1.92 8.50 13.37
N ASP A 619 1.81 7.81 14.51
CA ASP A 619 2.30 6.45 14.75
C ASP A 619 1.33 5.71 15.70
N TRP A 620 1.62 4.44 16.03
CA TRP A 620 0.76 3.56 16.82
C TRP A 620 0.23 4.22 18.08
N VAL A 621 -1.09 4.19 18.28
CA VAL A 621 -1.72 4.64 19.52
C VAL A 621 -1.69 3.47 20.49
N ARG A 622 -0.70 3.47 21.40
CA ARG A 622 -0.45 2.35 22.31
C ARG A 622 -1.40 2.30 23.48
N SER A 623 -1.89 3.44 23.93
CA SER A 623 -2.76 3.51 25.10
C SER A 623 -3.77 4.65 24.97
N VAL A 624 -5.01 4.38 25.36
CA VAL A 624 -6.08 5.35 25.46
C VAL A 624 -6.74 5.28 26.83
N ALA A 625 -7.13 6.42 27.38
CA ALA A 625 -7.87 6.53 28.63
C ALA A 625 -9.04 7.50 28.45
N PHE A 626 -10.23 7.07 28.83
CA PHE A 626 -11.41 7.94 28.86
C PHE A 626 -11.48 8.65 30.21
N SER A 627 -11.78 9.95 30.22
CA SER A 627 -11.90 10.66 31.48
C SER A 627 -13.10 10.14 32.31
N PRO A 628 -12.95 9.98 33.64
CA PRO A 628 -14.06 9.62 34.52
C PRO A 628 -15.27 10.55 34.39
N CYS A 629 -15.05 11.83 34.07
CA CYS A 629 -16.12 12.80 33.83
C CYS A 629 -16.75 12.73 32.41
N GLY A 630 -16.21 11.88 31.52
CA GLY A 630 -16.74 11.64 30.18
C GLY A 630 -16.56 12.78 29.18
N THR A 631 -15.72 13.77 29.49
CA THR A 631 -15.58 14.98 28.65
C THR A 631 -14.37 14.95 27.72
N PHE A 632 -13.34 14.16 28.03
CA PHE A 632 -12.12 14.09 27.22
C PHE A 632 -11.52 12.69 27.19
N ILE A 633 -10.69 12.44 26.18
CA ILE A 633 -9.87 11.24 26.02
C ILE A 633 -8.41 11.64 26.06
N VAL A 634 -7.55 10.84 26.69
CA VAL A 634 -6.10 10.97 26.60
C VAL A 634 -5.55 9.79 25.83
N SER A 635 -4.57 10.04 24.97
CA SER A 635 -3.89 9.02 24.19
C SER A 635 -2.37 9.17 24.27
N GLY A 636 -1.67 8.05 24.36
CA GLY A 636 -0.22 7.96 24.23
C GLY A 636 0.15 7.18 22.96
N SER A 637 1.17 7.66 22.24
CA SER A 637 1.59 7.07 20.97
C SER A 637 3.10 6.84 20.89
N SER A 638 3.47 5.94 19.98
CA SER A 638 4.84 5.75 19.50
C SER A 638 5.42 7.00 18.83
N ASP A 639 4.60 8.01 18.49
CA ASP A 639 5.06 9.31 17.99
C ASP A 639 5.71 10.20 19.07
N MET A 640 5.91 9.66 20.28
CA MET A 640 6.51 10.29 21.46
C MET A 640 5.64 11.39 22.09
N THR A 641 4.38 11.52 21.66
CA THR A 641 3.46 12.52 22.18
C THR A 641 2.36 11.91 23.02
N VAL A 642 1.87 12.70 23.98
CA VAL A 642 0.59 12.47 24.64
C VAL A 642 -0.39 13.50 24.10
N ARG A 643 -1.59 13.09 23.72
CA ARG A 643 -2.63 14.00 23.23
C ARG A 643 -3.87 13.91 24.09
N MET A 644 -4.48 15.06 24.35
CA MET A 644 -5.75 15.17 25.04
C MET A 644 -6.80 15.70 24.06
N TRP A 645 -7.93 15.00 24.00
CA TRP A 645 -8.99 15.16 23.03
C TRP A 645 -10.28 15.56 23.72
N ASP A 646 -10.78 16.76 23.46
CA ASP A 646 -12.07 17.22 23.96
C ASP A 646 -13.20 16.60 23.12
N THR A 647 -13.94 15.67 23.70
CA THR A 647 -15.01 14.92 23.01
C THR A 647 -16.33 15.69 22.93
N GLN A 648 -16.46 16.82 23.64
CA GLN A 648 -17.69 17.62 23.61
C GLN A 648 -17.78 18.55 22.40
N LYS A 649 -16.66 18.79 21.72
CA LYS A 649 -16.60 19.65 20.52
C LYS A 649 -16.59 18.80 19.25
N GLN A 650 -17.23 19.32 18.20
CA GLN A 650 -17.17 18.73 16.85
C GLN A 650 -16.64 19.78 15.87
N PRO A 651 -15.44 19.60 15.28
CA PRO A 651 -14.48 18.51 15.53
C PRO A 651 -13.86 18.56 16.94
N PRO A 652 -13.34 17.44 17.47
CA PRO A 652 -12.70 17.39 18.78
C PRO A 652 -11.45 18.27 18.80
N THR A 653 -11.26 19.09 19.84
CA THR A 653 -10.04 19.90 19.96
C THR A 653 -8.93 19.09 20.61
N CYS A 654 -7.75 19.07 19.99
CA CYS A 654 -6.57 18.38 20.50
C CYS A 654 -5.60 19.36 21.18
N THR A 655 -5.07 18.96 22.33
CA THR A 655 -3.88 19.57 22.95
C THR A 655 -2.77 18.54 23.08
N THR A 656 -1.60 18.85 22.52
CA THR A 656 -0.42 17.96 22.52
C THR A 656 0.50 18.29 23.70
N LEU A 657 0.88 17.27 24.45
CA LEU A 657 1.80 17.34 25.59
C LEU A 657 3.12 16.67 25.18
N THR A 658 4.20 17.45 25.11
CA THR A 658 5.52 16.99 24.64
C THR A 658 6.56 17.11 25.75
N ALA A 659 6.90 15.99 26.40
CA ALA A 659 8.05 15.90 27.30
C ALA A 659 8.87 14.62 27.10
N HIS A 660 8.22 13.55 26.64
CA HIS A 660 8.86 12.27 26.37
C HIS A 660 9.84 12.36 25.20
N ARG A 661 10.96 11.65 25.30
CA ARG A 661 12.00 11.53 24.26
C ARG A 661 11.97 10.18 23.55
N ASP A 662 11.06 9.32 23.98
CA ASP A 662 10.85 7.98 23.49
C ASP A 662 9.34 7.69 23.44
N ARG A 663 8.97 6.53 22.92
CA ARG A 663 7.59 6.09 22.71
C ARG A 663 6.79 6.11 24.01
N VAL A 664 5.55 6.59 23.96
CA VAL A 664 4.62 6.51 25.09
C VAL A 664 3.92 5.16 25.05
N LEU A 665 4.10 4.37 26.11
CA LEU A 665 3.57 3.01 26.23
C LEU A 665 2.18 3.00 26.89
N ALA A 666 1.98 3.81 27.93
CA ALA A 666 0.73 3.84 28.69
C ALA A 666 0.36 5.25 29.17
N VAL A 667 -0.93 5.53 29.25
CA VAL A 667 -1.49 6.77 29.80
C VAL A 667 -2.60 6.46 30.80
N GLY A 668 -2.82 7.35 31.76
CA GLY A 668 -3.96 7.25 32.66
C GLY A 668 -4.38 8.59 33.23
N ILE A 669 -5.57 8.61 33.82
CA ILE A 669 -6.25 9.83 34.29
C ILE A 669 -6.59 9.63 35.77
N SER A 670 -6.43 10.68 36.57
CA SER A 670 -6.81 10.65 37.98
C SER A 670 -8.33 10.53 38.16
N ALA A 671 -8.78 9.96 39.28
CA ALA A 671 -10.21 9.73 39.53
C ALA A 671 -11.05 11.03 39.51
N ASP A 672 -10.46 12.15 39.93
CA ASP A 672 -11.05 13.49 39.89
C ASP A 672 -10.92 14.18 38.52
N SER A 673 -10.30 13.54 37.54
CA SER A 673 -10.02 14.05 36.20
C SER A 673 -9.20 15.34 36.16
N SER A 674 -8.41 15.63 37.20
CA SER A 674 -7.58 16.84 37.29
C SER A 674 -6.16 16.65 36.77
N HIS A 675 -5.61 15.43 36.85
CA HIS A 675 -4.26 15.10 36.43
C HIS A 675 -4.23 13.94 35.44
N ILE A 676 -3.15 13.87 34.68
CA ILE A 676 -2.86 12.84 33.69
C ILE A 676 -1.46 12.30 33.96
N PHE A 677 -1.26 10.98 33.89
CA PHE A 677 0.08 10.41 33.85
C PHE A 677 0.37 9.77 32.50
N SER A 678 1.64 9.74 32.13
CA SER A 678 2.13 9.04 30.94
C SER A 678 3.44 8.33 31.23
N LEU A 679 3.59 7.14 30.64
CA LEU A 679 4.72 6.22 30.81
C LEU A 679 5.39 6.01 29.47
N SER A 680 6.71 6.13 29.41
CA SER A 680 7.51 5.99 28.19
C SER A 680 8.50 4.83 28.24
N GLN A 681 8.97 4.42 27.07
CA GLN A 681 9.93 3.33 26.89
C GLN A 681 11.29 3.58 27.58
N ASP A 682 11.72 4.84 27.69
CA ASP A 682 12.91 5.26 28.44
C ASP A 682 12.73 5.17 29.98
N ARG A 683 11.63 4.58 30.42
CA ARG A 683 11.26 4.33 31.81
C ARG A 683 11.02 5.58 32.64
N ILE A 684 10.51 6.62 31.97
CA ILE A 684 10.14 7.88 32.59
C ILE A 684 8.62 7.93 32.76
N VAL A 685 8.20 8.43 33.92
CA VAL A 685 6.81 8.75 34.24
C VAL A 685 6.67 10.26 34.27
N CYS A 686 5.75 10.81 33.48
CA CYS A 686 5.41 12.22 33.48
C CYS A 686 3.98 12.40 34.00
N VAL A 687 3.76 13.36 34.90
CA VAL A 687 2.44 13.74 35.42
C VAL A 687 2.15 15.19 35.04
N TRP A 688 0.95 15.41 34.51
CA TRP A 688 0.52 16.64 33.88
C TRP A 688 -0.73 17.18 34.57
N GLU A 689 -0.80 18.49 34.73
CA GLU A 689 -2.03 19.17 35.13
C GLU A 689 -2.94 19.35 33.91
N ARG A 690 -4.20 18.92 34.01
CA ARG A 690 -5.14 18.98 32.87
C ARG A 690 -5.43 20.40 32.41
N GLN A 691 -5.64 21.34 33.34
CA GLN A 691 -6.14 22.68 32.99
C GLN A 691 -5.11 23.50 32.21
N THR A 692 -3.85 23.41 32.61
CA THR A 692 -2.75 24.19 32.03
C THR A 692 -1.97 23.41 30.98
N GLY A 693 -2.06 22.07 30.98
CA GLY A 693 -1.23 21.19 30.18
C GLY A 693 0.24 21.21 30.60
N GLN A 694 0.57 21.75 31.79
CA GLN A 694 1.94 21.82 32.27
C GLN A 694 2.36 20.50 32.92
N LEU A 695 3.64 20.17 32.73
CA LEU A 695 4.31 19.05 33.38
C LEU A 695 4.59 19.40 34.84
N GLU A 696 3.99 18.68 35.79
CA GLU A 696 4.15 18.92 37.22
C GLU A 696 5.24 18.06 37.86
N TYR A 697 5.36 16.81 37.39
CA TYR A 697 6.22 15.82 38.03
C TYR A 697 6.78 14.85 37.00
N THR A 698 8.06 14.51 37.18
CA THR A 698 8.76 13.50 36.39
C THR A 698 9.49 12.55 37.32
N ALA A 699 9.30 11.24 37.13
CA ALA A 699 10.03 10.19 37.84
C ALA A 699 10.77 9.29 36.84
N GLY A 700 12.01 8.91 37.16
CA GLY A 700 12.83 8.00 36.35
C GLY A 700 14.11 8.63 35.78
N PRO A 701 14.91 7.86 35.02
CA PRO A 701 14.63 6.51 34.51
C PRO A 701 14.51 5.47 35.64
N ILE A 702 13.43 4.69 35.64
CA ILE A 702 13.22 3.65 36.65
C ILE A 702 14.09 2.43 36.32
N GLU A 703 15.08 2.15 37.15
CA GLU A 703 15.95 0.99 36.97
C GLU A 703 15.24 -0.31 37.39
N THR A 704 15.49 -1.38 36.62
CA THR A 704 15.03 -2.76 36.93
C THR A 704 16.18 -3.73 36.66
N ASP A 705 16.04 -4.99 37.05
CA ASP A 705 17.08 -6.02 37.01
C ASP A 705 17.37 -6.67 35.63
N GLY A 706 16.78 -6.19 34.55
CA GLY A 706 16.93 -6.79 33.21
C GLY A 706 17.94 -6.06 32.34
N ASP A 707 18.89 -6.82 31.76
CA ASP A 707 19.74 -6.40 30.64
C ASP A 707 18.90 -5.81 29.48
N TYR A 708 19.51 -4.91 28.72
CA TYR A 708 18.96 -4.26 27.51
C TYR A 708 18.59 -5.29 26.42
N ASP A 709 17.45 -5.97 26.55
CA ASP A 709 16.84 -6.69 25.44
C ASP A 709 15.84 -5.77 24.72
N PRO A 710 16.09 -5.42 23.43
CA PRO A 710 15.19 -4.59 22.64
C PRO A 710 13.75 -5.12 22.54
N MET A 711 13.52 -6.44 22.57
CA MET A 711 12.16 -7.00 22.40
C MET A 711 11.26 -6.78 23.62
N TYR A 712 11.80 -6.74 24.84
CA TYR A 712 10.98 -6.55 26.04
C TYR A 712 10.68 -5.06 26.30
N GLN A 713 11.49 -4.15 25.75
CA GLN A 713 11.30 -2.70 25.91
C GLN A 713 9.99 -2.21 25.30
N ASP A 714 9.46 -2.88 24.28
CA ASP A 714 8.20 -2.52 23.63
C ASP A 714 6.95 -2.78 24.52
N PHE A 715 7.10 -3.49 25.65
CA PHE A 715 6.00 -3.96 26.49
C PHE A 715 6.08 -3.56 27.96
N TRP A 716 7.04 -2.71 28.36
CA TRP A 716 7.33 -2.46 29.77
C TRP A 716 6.06 -2.14 30.59
N PRO A 717 5.61 -3.04 31.50
CA PRO A 717 4.36 -2.86 32.21
C PRO A 717 4.60 -2.04 33.47
N ALA A 718 3.90 -0.92 33.58
CA ALA A 718 3.94 -0.07 34.75
C ALA A 718 2.60 0.62 34.98
N VAL A 719 2.29 0.90 36.24
CA VAL A 719 1.08 1.62 36.66
C VAL A 719 1.45 2.68 37.68
N PHE A 720 0.83 3.86 37.59
CA PHE A 720 1.04 4.97 38.51
C PHE A 720 -0.16 5.16 39.44
N VAL A 721 0.13 5.36 40.73
CA VAL A 721 -0.86 5.67 41.78
C VAL A 721 -0.69 7.12 42.20
N PHE A 722 -1.72 7.95 41.98
CA PHE A 722 -1.66 9.40 42.24
C PHE A 722 -1.46 9.76 43.71
N ASP A 723 -2.18 9.11 44.63
CA ASP A 723 -2.24 9.53 46.05
C ASP A 723 -0.87 9.52 46.75
N ASP A 724 -0.04 8.49 46.47
CA ASP A 724 1.27 8.29 47.11
C ASP A 724 2.44 8.49 46.13
N ARG A 725 2.18 8.98 44.90
CA ARG A 725 3.16 9.06 43.79
C ARG A 725 3.95 7.77 43.61
N ARG A 726 3.25 6.63 43.70
CA ARG A 726 3.86 5.31 43.59
C ARG A 726 3.83 4.81 42.16
N VAL A 727 4.90 4.14 41.74
CA VAL A 727 4.96 3.40 40.47
C VAL A 727 5.15 1.92 40.81
N VAL A 728 4.28 1.07 40.27
CA VAL A 728 4.45 -0.39 40.30
C VAL A 728 4.83 -0.82 38.89
N CYS A 729 5.97 -1.48 38.72
CA CYS A 729 6.45 -1.90 37.40
C CYS A 729 7.01 -3.33 37.40
N GLY A 730 6.81 -4.03 36.29
CA GLY A 730 7.29 -5.40 36.09
C GLY A 730 8.63 -5.43 35.33
N SER A 731 9.34 -6.55 35.46
CA SER A 731 10.61 -6.77 34.77
C SER A 731 10.64 -8.09 33.99
N ARG A 732 11.63 -8.17 33.10
CA ARG A 732 11.87 -9.35 32.25
C ARG A 732 12.17 -10.61 33.04
N SER A 733 12.77 -10.48 34.23
CA SER A 733 13.10 -11.63 35.07
C SER A 733 11.90 -12.21 35.82
N GLY A 734 10.72 -11.57 35.72
CA GLY A 734 9.54 -11.91 36.51
C GLY A 734 9.48 -11.19 37.86
N ARG A 735 10.36 -10.21 38.11
CA ARG A 735 10.28 -9.39 39.33
C ARG A 735 9.35 -8.21 39.15
N ILE A 736 8.79 -7.75 40.26
CA ILE A 736 7.97 -6.53 40.32
C ILE A 736 8.62 -5.56 41.29
N TYR A 737 8.74 -4.31 40.87
CA TYR A 737 9.33 -3.23 41.64
C TYR A 737 8.26 -2.22 42.02
N MET A 738 8.33 -1.74 43.25
CA MET A 738 7.51 -0.62 43.72
C MET A 738 8.42 0.56 44.03
N TRP A 739 8.10 1.71 43.44
CA TRP A 739 8.83 2.96 43.61
C TRP A 739 7.92 4.00 44.26
N GLN A 740 8.46 4.81 45.16
CA GLN A 740 7.76 5.92 45.79
C GLN A 740 8.68 7.13 45.80
N ASP A 741 8.21 8.26 45.27
CA ASP A 741 8.99 9.50 45.14
C ASP A 741 10.38 9.32 44.50
N GLY A 742 10.46 8.42 43.51
CA GLY A 742 11.71 8.13 42.79
C GLY A 742 12.68 7.19 43.52
N ASN A 743 12.30 6.63 44.68
CA ASN A 743 13.09 5.61 45.38
C ASN A 743 12.42 4.24 45.31
N GLN A 744 13.20 3.18 45.10
CA GLN A 744 12.72 1.80 45.19
C GLN A 744 12.36 1.46 46.65
N THR A 745 11.14 0.98 46.88
CA THR A 745 10.60 0.61 48.20
C THR A 745 10.50 -0.89 48.39
N HIS A 746 10.04 -1.62 47.37
CA HIS A 746 9.87 -3.07 47.41
C HIS A 746 10.37 -3.73 46.13
N GLU A 747 10.89 -4.94 46.29
CA GLU A 747 11.23 -5.87 45.21
C GLU A 747 10.50 -7.18 45.49
N LEU A 748 9.60 -7.56 44.60
CA LEU A 748 8.70 -8.69 44.76
C LEU A 748 9.09 -9.80 43.79
N THR A 749 9.08 -11.04 44.28
CA THR A 749 9.45 -12.23 43.50
C THR A 749 8.27 -13.20 43.51
N GLY A 750 7.93 -13.76 42.35
CA GLY A 750 6.82 -14.71 42.22
C GLY A 750 6.67 -15.26 40.80
N HIS A 751 6.72 -14.40 39.78
CA HIS A 751 6.71 -14.85 38.40
C HIS A 751 8.04 -15.50 38.01
N THR A 752 7.95 -16.49 37.11
CA THR A 752 9.12 -17.20 36.56
C THR A 752 9.44 -16.78 35.13
N ALA A 753 8.59 -15.94 34.54
CA ALA A 753 8.68 -15.42 33.18
C ALA A 753 8.54 -13.88 33.18
N PRO A 754 8.85 -13.21 32.05
CA PRO A 754 8.69 -11.76 31.92
C PRO A 754 7.26 -11.32 32.25
N VAL A 755 7.11 -10.26 33.05
CA VAL A 755 5.80 -9.65 33.33
C VAL A 755 5.39 -8.81 32.12
N TYR A 756 4.15 -8.93 31.64
CA TYR A 756 3.68 -8.19 30.46
C TYR A 756 2.54 -7.21 30.75
N SER A 757 1.79 -7.39 31.84
CA SER A 757 0.76 -6.42 32.24
C SER A 757 0.58 -6.38 33.76
N ILE A 758 0.21 -5.19 34.25
CA ILE A 758 -0.09 -4.92 35.65
C ILE A 758 -1.33 -4.02 35.69
N ALA A 759 -2.29 -4.33 36.56
CA ALA A 759 -3.46 -3.49 36.79
C ALA A 759 -3.78 -3.34 38.27
N LEU A 760 -4.29 -2.17 38.65
CA LEU A 760 -4.71 -1.85 40.01
C LEU A 760 -6.21 -2.07 40.18
N SER A 761 -6.63 -2.46 41.38
CA SER A 761 -8.04 -2.42 41.78
C SER A 761 -8.51 -0.97 41.96
N ALA A 762 -9.81 -0.71 41.82
CA ALA A 762 -10.39 0.63 41.91
C ALA A 762 -10.13 1.32 43.27
N ASP A 763 -10.01 0.54 44.35
CA ASP A 763 -9.65 1.01 45.69
C ASP A 763 -8.13 1.20 45.91
N SER A 764 -7.31 0.91 44.90
CA SER A 764 -5.85 0.92 44.91
C SER A 764 -5.22 0.09 46.04
N GLN A 765 -5.94 -0.89 46.60
CA GLN A 765 -5.44 -1.77 47.66
C GLN A 765 -4.79 -3.05 47.13
N ARG A 766 -5.16 -3.48 45.93
CA ARG A 766 -4.64 -4.70 45.29
C ARG A 766 -4.14 -4.37 43.89
N PHE A 767 -3.19 -5.15 43.41
CA PHE A 767 -2.84 -5.18 42.00
C PHE A 767 -2.68 -6.62 41.51
N VAL A 768 -2.89 -6.81 40.22
CA VAL A 768 -2.68 -8.09 39.54
C VAL A 768 -1.57 -7.92 38.51
N SER A 769 -0.74 -8.94 38.36
CA SER A 769 0.29 -9.03 37.34
C SER A 769 0.11 -10.29 36.52
N GLY A 770 0.35 -10.18 35.21
CA GLY A 770 0.36 -11.30 34.27
C GLY A 770 1.71 -11.46 33.59
N ASP A 771 2.13 -12.71 33.33
CA ASP A 771 3.42 -13.02 32.74
C ASP A 771 3.37 -13.70 31.36
N GLY A 772 4.56 -13.90 30.79
CA GLY A 772 4.78 -14.49 29.47
C GLY A 772 4.51 -15.98 29.32
N ILE A 773 4.16 -16.69 30.40
CA ILE A 773 3.78 -18.12 30.34
C ILE A 773 2.30 -18.35 30.68
N GLY A 774 1.54 -17.28 30.93
CA GLY A 774 0.11 -17.37 31.19
C GLY A 774 -0.27 -17.37 32.67
N ASP A 775 0.67 -17.07 33.56
CA ASP A 775 0.41 -17.04 35.01
C ASP A 775 -0.06 -15.65 35.47
N LEU A 776 -1.03 -15.63 36.39
CA LEU A 776 -1.48 -14.43 37.11
C LEU A 776 -1.13 -14.50 38.59
N ILE A 777 -0.72 -13.36 39.17
CA ILE A 777 -0.53 -13.21 40.61
C ILE A 777 -1.24 -11.94 41.10
N VAL A 778 -1.98 -12.03 42.22
CA VAL A 778 -2.61 -10.90 42.90
C VAL A 778 -1.81 -10.55 44.14
N TRP A 779 -1.54 -9.26 44.31
CA TRP A 779 -0.68 -8.71 45.34
C TRP A 779 -1.41 -7.65 46.15
N ASP A 780 -0.95 -7.44 47.37
CA ASP A 780 -1.31 -6.30 48.20
C ASP A 780 -0.49 -5.08 47.76
N ALA A 781 -1.17 -4.01 47.33
CA ALA A 781 -0.55 -2.81 46.75
C ALA A 781 0.20 -1.94 47.78
N ARG A 782 0.05 -2.19 49.07
CA ARG A 782 0.71 -1.41 50.14
C ARG A 782 1.92 -2.14 50.72
N THR A 783 1.82 -3.45 50.88
CA THR A 783 2.83 -4.28 51.54
C THR A 783 3.67 -5.07 50.53
N GLY A 784 3.19 -5.22 49.29
CA GLY A 784 3.82 -6.06 48.28
C GLY A 784 3.67 -7.56 48.55
N GLN A 785 2.85 -7.97 49.53
CA GLN A 785 2.63 -9.39 49.79
C GLN A 785 1.81 -10.02 48.67
N GLN A 786 2.23 -11.20 48.24
CA GLN A 786 1.43 -12.05 47.36
C GLN A 786 0.18 -12.54 48.11
N LEU A 787 -1.00 -12.14 47.64
CA LEU A 787 -2.29 -12.54 48.21
C LEU A 787 -2.76 -13.86 47.60
N HIS A 788 -2.67 -13.99 46.28
CA HIS A 788 -3.22 -15.10 45.51
C HIS A 788 -2.35 -15.38 44.27
N GLY A 789 -2.22 -16.65 43.85
CA GLY A 789 -1.41 -17.08 42.68
C GLY A 789 -0.14 -17.86 43.07
N PRO A 790 0.70 -18.27 42.10
CA PRO A 790 0.51 -18.11 40.66
C PRO A 790 -0.60 -18.99 40.10
N PHE A 791 -1.38 -18.44 39.18
CA PHE A 791 -2.50 -19.09 38.52
C PHE A 791 -2.20 -19.30 37.04
N SER A 792 -2.01 -20.54 36.60
CA SER A 792 -1.88 -20.85 35.17
C SER A 792 -3.23 -20.71 34.47
N THR A 793 -3.49 -19.49 34.00
CA THR A 793 -4.76 -19.06 33.44
C THR A 793 -4.85 -19.26 31.94
N HIS A 794 -3.72 -19.12 31.25
CA HIS A 794 -3.61 -19.15 29.80
C HIS A 794 -2.53 -20.12 29.34
N SER A 795 -2.60 -20.52 28.07
CA SER A 795 -1.59 -21.40 27.46
C SER A 795 -0.44 -20.64 26.78
N ARG A 796 -0.53 -19.31 26.75
CA ARG A 796 0.42 -18.35 26.20
C ARG A 796 0.46 -17.10 27.10
N ASP A 797 1.31 -16.15 26.73
CA ASP A 797 1.49 -14.84 27.36
C ASP A 797 0.18 -14.12 27.68
N VAL A 798 0.12 -13.47 28.84
CA VAL A 798 -0.96 -12.56 29.23
C VAL A 798 -0.58 -11.15 28.81
N ASN A 799 -1.22 -10.63 27.77
CA ASN A 799 -0.91 -9.31 27.21
C ASN A 799 -1.55 -8.17 28.00
N ASP A 800 -2.72 -8.40 28.60
CA ASP A 800 -3.39 -7.38 29.40
C ASP A 800 -4.28 -7.97 30.51
N VAL A 801 -4.46 -7.20 31.58
CA VAL A 801 -5.28 -7.57 32.74
C VAL A 801 -6.09 -6.38 33.22
N ALA A 802 -7.32 -6.62 33.68
CA ALA A 802 -8.18 -5.58 34.22
C ALA A 802 -9.00 -6.08 35.41
N PHE A 803 -9.17 -5.23 36.43
CA PHE A 803 -10.12 -5.48 37.52
C PHE A 803 -11.53 -5.03 37.13
N SER A 804 -12.53 -5.75 37.64
CA SER A 804 -13.89 -5.23 37.66
C SER A 804 -13.98 -4.01 38.59
N PRO A 805 -14.93 -3.07 38.37
CA PRO A 805 -15.04 -1.85 39.16
C PRO A 805 -15.27 -2.09 40.65
N ASP A 806 -15.91 -3.20 41.00
CA ASP A 806 -16.14 -3.65 42.39
C ASP A 806 -14.96 -4.47 42.96
N GLY A 807 -13.93 -4.75 42.16
CA GLY A 807 -12.76 -5.55 42.53
C GLY A 807 -13.07 -7.04 42.77
N SER A 808 -14.25 -7.52 42.41
CA SER A 808 -14.67 -8.91 42.64
C SER A 808 -14.23 -9.89 41.55
N HIS A 809 -13.89 -9.38 40.36
CA HIS A 809 -13.43 -10.17 39.23
C HIS A 809 -12.20 -9.56 38.56
N ILE A 810 -11.45 -10.39 37.86
CA ILE A 810 -10.29 -10.05 37.03
C ILE A 810 -10.55 -10.59 35.63
N ALA A 811 -10.30 -9.79 34.60
CA ALA A 811 -10.25 -10.23 33.22
C ALA A 811 -8.80 -10.29 32.75
N SER A 812 -8.44 -11.33 32.00
CA SER A 812 -7.11 -11.51 31.40
C SER A 812 -7.24 -11.75 29.91
N ALA A 813 -6.46 -11.02 29.11
CA ALA A 813 -6.33 -11.17 27.66
C ALA A 813 -5.00 -11.83 27.31
N SER A 814 -5.01 -12.77 26.36
CA SER A 814 -3.82 -13.60 26.06
C SER A 814 -3.55 -13.80 24.57
N GLY A 815 -2.27 -14.09 24.28
CA GLY A 815 -1.80 -14.60 22.99
C GLY A 815 -2.34 -15.98 22.60
N ASP A 816 -3.11 -16.64 23.48
CA ASP A 816 -3.88 -17.85 23.15
C ASP A 816 -5.23 -17.59 22.46
N THR A 817 -5.50 -16.33 22.07
CA THR A 817 -6.70 -15.84 21.37
C THR A 817 -7.97 -15.77 22.23
N THR A 818 -7.84 -15.88 23.55
CA THR A 818 -8.98 -15.89 24.48
C THR A 818 -8.91 -14.81 25.56
N VAL A 819 -10.07 -14.50 26.13
CA VAL A 819 -10.18 -13.72 27.36
C VAL A 819 -10.73 -14.63 28.45
N HIS A 820 -10.20 -14.58 29.67
CA HIS A 820 -10.72 -15.34 30.80
C HIS A 820 -11.16 -14.42 31.93
N LEU A 821 -12.28 -14.76 32.59
CA LEU A 821 -12.81 -14.05 33.76
C LEU A 821 -12.59 -14.89 35.02
N TRP A 822 -12.09 -14.26 36.08
CA TRP A 822 -11.65 -14.93 37.31
C TRP A 822 -12.13 -14.20 38.55
N LYS A 823 -12.36 -14.93 39.64
CA LYS A 823 -12.51 -14.35 40.98
C LYS A 823 -11.20 -14.48 41.74
N PRO A 824 -10.67 -13.40 42.35
CA PRO A 824 -9.38 -13.44 43.04
C PRO A 824 -9.36 -14.41 44.23
N ASP A 825 -10.50 -14.59 44.91
CA ASP A 825 -10.57 -15.33 46.17
C ASP A 825 -10.62 -16.86 46.03
N ASN A 826 -10.96 -17.40 44.84
CA ASN A 826 -11.17 -18.84 44.62
C ASN A 826 -10.67 -19.28 43.23
N ALA A 827 -9.39 -19.61 43.17
CA ALA A 827 -8.62 -19.86 41.95
C ALA A 827 -8.95 -21.10 41.10
N THR A 828 -9.98 -21.88 41.43
CA THR A 828 -10.18 -23.22 40.84
C THR A 828 -11.56 -23.50 40.24
N GLN A 829 -12.56 -22.60 40.31
CA GLN A 829 -13.95 -22.98 39.94
C GLN A 829 -14.80 -22.00 39.12
N SER A 830 -14.30 -20.87 38.63
CA SER A 830 -15.15 -19.94 37.85
C SER A 830 -14.44 -19.30 36.65
N SER A 831 -13.74 -20.09 35.84
CA SER A 831 -13.18 -19.61 34.57
C SER A 831 -14.25 -19.60 33.48
N THR A 832 -14.86 -18.45 33.21
CA THR A 832 -15.61 -18.29 31.96
C THR A 832 -14.60 -17.90 30.88
N SER A 833 -14.35 -18.82 29.94
CA SER A 833 -13.48 -18.58 28.79
C SER A 833 -14.30 -17.95 27.67
N LEU A 834 -13.96 -16.72 27.33
CA LEU A 834 -14.56 -15.95 26.24
C LEU A 834 -13.76 -16.22 24.96
N ARG A 835 -14.37 -16.96 24.03
CA ARG A 835 -13.73 -17.39 22.76
C ARG A 835 -14.39 -16.73 21.58
N GLY A 836 -13.60 -16.24 20.62
CA GLY A 836 -14.11 -15.69 19.37
C GLY A 836 -13.10 -14.91 18.54
N HIS A 837 -12.08 -14.31 19.14
CA HIS A 837 -10.99 -13.68 18.38
C HIS A 837 -10.24 -14.72 17.54
N SER A 838 -9.76 -14.31 16.37
CA SER A 838 -8.99 -15.20 15.47
C SER A 838 -7.48 -15.04 15.62
N ASP A 839 -7.02 -14.06 16.40
CA ASP A 839 -5.62 -13.77 16.66
C ASP A 839 -5.41 -13.33 18.12
N ILE A 840 -4.18 -12.98 18.49
CA ILE A 840 -3.75 -12.53 19.83
C ILE A 840 -4.69 -11.45 20.38
N VAL A 841 -5.13 -11.61 21.63
CA VAL A 841 -5.89 -10.57 22.33
C VAL A 841 -4.90 -9.69 23.10
N LEU A 842 -4.90 -8.40 22.80
CA LEU A 842 -3.88 -7.45 23.23
C LEU A 842 -4.32 -6.57 24.39
N CYS A 843 -5.62 -6.30 24.53
CA CYS A 843 -6.14 -5.43 25.58
C CYS A 843 -7.54 -5.84 26.05
N VAL A 844 -7.87 -5.51 27.29
CA VAL A 844 -9.17 -5.80 27.91
C VAL A 844 -9.61 -4.72 28.88
N ALA A 845 -10.91 -4.40 28.92
CA ALA A 845 -11.47 -3.46 29.89
C ALA A 845 -12.87 -3.85 30.36
N TYR A 846 -13.17 -3.59 31.63
CA TYR A 846 -14.52 -3.70 32.18
C TYR A 846 -15.33 -2.42 31.96
N SER A 847 -16.61 -2.61 31.73
CA SER A 847 -17.62 -1.54 31.84
C SER A 847 -17.73 -1.03 33.27
N HIS A 848 -18.18 0.22 33.45
CA HIS A 848 -18.33 0.83 34.77
C HIS A 848 -19.32 0.09 35.69
N ARG A 849 -20.31 -0.61 35.13
CA ARG A 849 -21.25 -1.46 35.90
C ARG A 849 -20.70 -2.87 36.17
N GLY A 850 -19.61 -3.28 35.51
CA GLY A 850 -19.01 -4.61 35.64
C GLY A 850 -19.81 -5.74 34.97
N ASP A 851 -20.87 -5.42 34.22
CA ASP A 851 -21.72 -6.38 33.52
C ASP A 851 -21.18 -6.75 32.13
N ARG A 852 -20.31 -5.91 31.56
CA ARG A 852 -19.70 -6.11 30.24
C ARG A 852 -18.18 -6.00 30.27
N VAL A 853 -17.55 -6.73 29.36
CA VAL A 853 -16.10 -6.67 29.06
C VAL A 853 -15.92 -6.35 27.59
N ILE A 854 -14.93 -5.51 27.25
CA ILE A 854 -14.47 -5.30 25.88
C ILE A 854 -13.05 -5.82 25.73
N SER A 855 -12.74 -6.38 24.56
CA SER A 855 -11.39 -6.84 24.21
C SER A 855 -11.00 -6.37 22.82
N GLY A 856 -9.74 -5.97 22.66
CA GLY A 856 -9.11 -5.64 21.38
C GLY A 856 -8.04 -6.66 21.00
N SER A 857 -7.89 -6.93 19.70
CA SER A 857 -7.02 -7.99 19.19
C SER A 857 -6.21 -7.57 17.96
N SER A 858 -5.13 -8.31 17.68
CA SER A 858 -4.41 -8.28 16.40
C SER A 858 -5.26 -8.70 15.20
N ASP A 859 -6.43 -9.31 15.42
CA ASP A 859 -7.41 -9.59 14.35
C ASP A 859 -8.13 -8.33 13.83
N ARG A 860 -7.76 -7.14 14.35
CA ARG A 860 -8.29 -5.80 14.00
C ARG A 860 -9.74 -5.58 14.44
N THR A 861 -10.29 -6.49 15.24
CA THR A 861 -11.66 -6.39 15.77
C THR A 861 -11.66 -6.02 17.24
N ILE A 862 -12.78 -5.43 17.66
CA ILE A 862 -13.11 -5.25 19.08
C ILE A 862 -14.32 -6.11 19.36
N ARG A 863 -14.27 -6.91 20.41
CA ARG A 863 -15.40 -7.73 20.86
C ARG A 863 -15.94 -7.22 22.18
N MET A 864 -17.26 -7.18 22.29
CA MET A 864 -17.96 -6.92 23.54
C MET A 864 -18.58 -8.21 24.04
N TRP A 865 -18.44 -8.45 25.34
CA TRP A 865 -18.84 -9.68 26.01
C TRP A 865 -19.77 -9.38 27.17
N ASP A 866 -20.76 -10.23 27.34
CA ASP A 866 -21.61 -10.24 28.52
C ASP A 866 -20.95 -11.09 29.61
N VAL A 867 -20.74 -10.51 30.80
CA VAL A 867 -20.03 -11.19 31.91
C VAL A 867 -20.86 -12.33 32.49
N ALA A 868 -22.19 -12.21 32.52
CA ALA A 868 -23.07 -13.19 33.14
C ALA A 868 -23.22 -14.48 32.30
N SER A 869 -23.35 -14.33 30.98
CA SER A 869 -23.53 -15.44 30.03
C SER A 869 -22.23 -15.92 29.40
N GLY A 870 -21.18 -15.09 29.38
CA GLY A 870 -19.92 -15.38 28.68
C GLY A 870 -20.03 -15.34 27.17
N THR A 871 -21.09 -14.73 26.62
CA THR A 871 -21.34 -14.69 25.17
C THR A 871 -20.89 -13.35 24.57
N SER A 872 -20.53 -13.38 23.27
CA SER A 872 -20.19 -12.16 22.53
C SER A 872 -21.48 -11.41 22.16
N ILE A 873 -21.61 -10.17 22.64
CA ILE A 873 -22.75 -9.27 22.37
C ILE A 873 -22.58 -8.62 21.00
N ALA A 874 -21.36 -8.17 20.69
CA ALA A 874 -21.06 -7.43 19.47
C ALA A 874 -19.63 -7.70 18.99
N VAL A 875 -19.45 -7.69 17.67
CA VAL A 875 -18.15 -7.67 17.00
C VAL A 875 -18.08 -6.37 16.21
N LEU A 876 -17.11 -5.53 16.55
CA LEU A 876 -16.98 -4.17 16.02
C LEU A 876 -15.75 -4.14 15.12
N THR A 877 -15.95 -3.72 13.88
CA THR A 877 -14.95 -3.68 12.81
C THR A 877 -14.73 -2.26 12.34
N GLY A 878 -13.48 -1.89 12.04
CA GLY A 878 -13.17 -0.58 11.47
C GLY A 878 -11.69 -0.19 11.55
N HIS A 879 -10.96 -0.73 12.53
CA HIS A 879 -9.50 -0.58 12.56
C HIS A 879 -8.82 -1.37 11.44
N ILE A 880 -7.72 -0.84 10.92
CA ILE A 880 -6.94 -1.46 9.83
C ILE A 880 -5.65 -2.12 10.37
N GLY A 881 -5.28 -1.81 11.61
CA GLY A 881 -4.20 -2.43 12.35
C GLY A 881 -4.68 -3.02 13.67
N ASP A 882 -3.72 -3.57 14.42
CA ASP A 882 -3.93 -4.17 15.73
C ASP A 882 -4.59 -3.19 16.71
N VAL A 883 -5.53 -3.68 17.51
CA VAL A 883 -6.17 -2.86 18.55
C VAL A 883 -5.38 -3.00 19.84
N LEU A 884 -4.61 -1.96 20.18
CA LEU A 884 -3.62 -1.98 21.26
C LEU A 884 -4.21 -1.59 22.62
N SER A 885 -5.30 -0.80 22.63
CA SER A 885 -5.88 -0.32 23.87
C SER A 885 -7.38 -0.02 23.72
N VAL A 886 -8.13 -0.28 24.79
CA VAL A 886 -9.57 -0.01 24.88
C VAL A 886 -9.90 0.59 26.25
N ALA A 887 -10.83 1.56 26.30
CA ALA A 887 -11.24 2.19 27.55
C ALA A 887 -12.71 2.62 27.52
N PHE A 888 -13.49 2.22 28.53
CA PHE A 888 -14.86 2.67 28.70
C PHE A 888 -14.95 4.11 29.20
N SER A 889 -15.97 4.82 28.73
CA SER A 889 -16.43 6.07 29.34
C SER A 889 -17.01 5.83 30.74
N GLY A 890 -16.96 6.84 31.61
CA GLY A 890 -17.44 6.73 32.99
C GLY A 890 -18.94 6.38 33.12
N ASP A 891 -19.76 6.69 32.10
CA ASP A 891 -21.18 6.32 32.09
C ASP A 891 -21.46 4.95 31.45
N GLY A 892 -20.44 4.31 30.87
CA GLY A 892 -20.53 3.01 30.18
C GLY A 892 -21.28 3.03 28.84
N ARG A 893 -21.71 4.20 28.34
CA ARG A 893 -22.45 4.33 27.08
C ARG A 893 -21.55 4.36 25.87
N GLN A 894 -20.31 4.79 26.05
CA GLN A 894 -19.30 4.83 25.01
C GLN A 894 -18.02 4.17 25.46
N PHE A 895 -17.16 3.84 24.50
CA PHE A 895 -15.78 3.46 24.78
C PHE A 895 -14.87 3.94 23.65
N ALA A 896 -13.59 4.14 23.97
CA ALA A 896 -12.56 4.52 23.03
C ALA A 896 -11.63 3.33 22.75
N SER A 897 -11.08 3.28 21.54
CA SER A 897 -10.03 2.34 21.16
C SER A 897 -8.86 3.04 20.48
N GLY A 898 -7.65 2.61 20.79
CA GLY A 898 -6.40 3.03 20.14
C GLY A 898 -5.79 1.87 19.36
N SER A 899 -5.24 2.15 18.18
CA SER A 899 -4.72 1.12 17.27
C SER A 899 -3.35 1.45 16.68
N ALA A 900 -2.67 0.41 16.24
CA ALA A 900 -1.48 0.48 15.39
C ALA A 900 -1.72 1.19 14.04
N ASP A 901 -2.98 1.39 13.61
CA ASP A 901 -3.31 2.21 12.43
C ASP A 901 -3.18 3.73 12.66
N GLY A 902 -2.78 4.15 13.86
CA GLY A 902 -2.60 5.56 14.23
C GLY A 902 -3.89 6.30 14.56
N THR A 903 -5.03 5.60 14.61
CA THR A 903 -6.34 6.20 14.87
C THR A 903 -6.86 5.92 16.28
N ILE A 904 -7.67 6.85 16.77
CA ILE A 904 -8.52 6.65 17.96
C ILE A 904 -9.96 6.64 17.49
N ARG A 905 -10.73 5.63 17.88
CA ARG A 905 -12.16 5.51 17.52
C ARG A 905 -13.01 5.54 18.78
N VAL A 906 -14.13 6.26 18.73
CA VAL A 906 -15.14 6.30 19.80
C VAL A 906 -16.38 5.56 19.34
N TRP A 907 -16.84 4.61 20.15
CA TRP A 907 -17.90 3.68 19.83
C TRP A 907 -19.07 3.83 20.80
N ASN A 908 -20.29 3.59 20.31
CA ASN A 908 -21.44 3.45 21.19
C ASN A 908 -21.54 2.01 21.70
N ALA A 909 -21.72 1.86 23.01
CA ALA A 909 -22.06 0.57 23.60
C ALA A 909 -23.55 0.27 23.33
N PRO A 910 -23.91 -0.93 22.81
CA PRO A 910 -25.31 -1.31 22.58
C PRO A 910 -26.14 -1.21 23.86
N ALA A 911 -27.35 -0.66 23.82
CA ALA A 911 -28.21 -0.56 25.02
C ALA A 911 -28.60 -1.95 25.56
N CYS A 912 -28.69 -2.11 26.89
CA CYS A 912 -29.28 -3.32 27.50
C CYS A 912 -30.79 -3.34 27.27
N GLU A 913 -31.35 -4.50 26.91
CA GLU A 913 -32.79 -4.79 27.08
C GLU A 913 -33.11 -4.83 28.58
N GLY A 914 -33.30 -3.65 29.19
CA GLY A 914 -33.56 -3.52 30.63
C GLY A 914 -33.59 -2.08 31.16
N ASP A 915 -32.97 -1.12 30.48
CA ASP A 915 -32.93 0.29 30.92
C ASP A 915 -34.24 1.06 30.67
N SER A 916 -35.29 0.43 30.14
CA SER A 916 -36.61 1.05 29.88
C SER A 916 -37.65 0.87 30.99
N GLN A 917 -37.29 0.30 32.15
CA GLN A 917 -38.21 0.16 33.29
C GLN A 917 -37.73 0.87 34.56
N SER A 918 -37.71 2.20 34.56
CA SER A 918 -37.88 2.96 35.82
C SER A 918 -38.39 4.39 35.58
N LYS A 919 -39.72 4.55 35.52
CA LYS A 919 -40.55 5.59 36.17
C LYS A 919 -41.93 5.66 35.50
N PRO A 920 -43.03 5.29 36.17
CA PRO A 920 -44.36 5.73 35.79
C PRO A 920 -44.67 7.08 36.45
N ASN A 921 -45.40 7.92 35.71
CA ASN A 921 -46.07 9.17 36.12
C ASN A 921 -45.19 10.40 36.41
N ASP A 922 -45.09 11.27 35.40
CA ASP A 922 -45.70 12.59 35.55
C ASP A 922 -46.17 13.12 34.18
N SER A 923 -47.47 13.43 34.11
CA SER A 923 -48.15 13.90 32.92
C SER A 923 -48.01 15.42 32.78
N MET A 924 -47.21 15.89 31.83
CA MET A 924 -47.53 17.12 31.09
C MET A 924 -46.67 17.24 29.82
N ALA A 925 -47.37 17.46 28.71
CA ALA A 925 -46.89 17.67 27.36
C ALA A 925 -45.50 18.32 27.23
N ARG A 926 -44.53 17.55 26.70
CA ARG A 926 -43.48 18.09 25.85
C ARG A 926 -43.48 17.31 24.54
N GLN A 927 -43.64 18.07 23.47
CA GLN A 927 -43.59 17.66 22.07
C GLN A 927 -42.38 16.76 21.80
N PRO A 928 -42.47 15.83 20.83
CA PRO A 928 -41.30 15.08 20.39
C PRO A 928 -40.30 16.10 19.84
N ARG A 929 -39.20 16.32 20.57
CA ARG A 929 -38.01 16.93 19.99
C ARG A 929 -37.47 15.90 19.03
N VAL A 930 -37.65 16.20 17.75
CA VAL A 930 -36.96 15.65 16.60
C VAL A 930 -35.46 15.61 16.92
N THR A 931 -34.97 14.49 17.45
CA THR A 931 -33.61 14.04 17.22
C THR A 931 -33.64 13.36 15.87
N GLY A 932 -32.87 13.90 14.93
CA GLY A 932 -32.84 13.45 13.54
C GLY A 932 -32.78 11.93 13.46
N ASP A 933 -33.80 11.40 12.80
CA ASP A 933 -33.83 10.06 12.25
C ASP A 933 -32.69 9.99 11.23
N HIS A 934 -31.48 9.67 11.69
CA HIS A 934 -30.41 9.23 10.80
C HIS A 934 -30.86 7.88 10.25
N GLY A 935 -31.57 7.91 9.12
CA GLY A 935 -31.87 6.74 8.29
C GLY A 935 -30.60 6.15 7.66
N GLY A 936 -29.61 5.85 8.50
CA GLY A 936 -28.39 5.19 8.09
C GLY A 936 -28.69 3.70 7.98
N CYS A 937 -28.74 3.20 6.75
CA CYS A 937 -28.64 1.77 6.51
C CYS A 937 -27.41 1.24 7.27
N ASP A 938 -27.58 0.22 8.14
CA ASP A 938 -26.41 -0.51 8.65
C ASP A 938 -25.66 -1.08 7.44
N TRP A 939 -24.40 -0.69 7.30
CA TRP A 939 -23.52 -1.17 6.24
C TRP A 939 -22.23 -1.72 6.84
N THR A 940 -21.61 -2.66 6.14
CA THR A 940 -20.33 -3.27 6.52
C THR A 940 -19.31 -3.05 5.41
N ILE A 941 -18.02 -3.11 5.73
CA ILE A 941 -16.94 -3.02 4.74
C ILE A 941 -16.10 -4.29 4.79
N ASP A 942 -15.79 -4.86 3.63
CA ASP A 942 -14.89 -6.01 3.54
C ASP A 942 -13.40 -5.58 3.45
N SER A 943 -12.50 -6.57 3.46
CA SER A 943 -11.05 -6.34 3.35
C SER A 943 -10.63 -5.68 2.03
N ASP A 944 -11.39 -5.91 0.96
CA ASP A 944 -11.14 -5.35 -0.36
C ASP A 944 -11.64 -3.90 -0.49
N GLY A 945 -12.40 -3.44 0.50
CA GLY A 945 -12.94 -2.09 0.64
C GLY A 945 -14.32 -1.89 0.05
N TRP A 946 -15.04 -2.97 -0.25
CA TRP A 946 -16.44 -2.89 -0.66
C TRP A 946 -17.34 -2.69 0.53
N VAL A 947 -18.17 -1.65 0.45
CA VAL A 947 -19.28 -1.39 1.35
C VAL A 947 -20.48 -2.21 0.88
N HIS A 948 -21.01 -3.00 1.80
CA HIS A 948 -22.17 -3.85 1.61
C HIS A 948 -23.33 -3.36 2.46
N ASP A 949 -24.54 -3.36 1.91
CA ASP A 949 -25.77 -3.11 2.68
C ASP A 949 -26.18 -4.33 3.52
N GLN A 950 -27.31 -4.23 4.22
CA GLN A 950 -27.87 -5.33 5.03
C GLN A 950 -28.15 -6.61 4.22
N ASP A 951 -28.41 -6.48 2.91
CA ASP A 951 -28.66 -7.59 2.00
C ASP A 951 -27.37 -8.13 1.35
N SER A 952 -26.19 -7.67 1.81
CA SER A 952 -24.88 -7.99 1.24
C SER A 952 -24.72 -7.59 -0.23
N ARG A 953 -25.42 -6.53 -0.66
CA ARG A 953 -25.30 -5.96 -2.02
C ARG A 953 -24.18 -4.94 -2.08
N LEU A 954 -23.52 -4.87 -3.24
CA LEU A 954 -22.40 -3.96 -3.49
C LEU A 954 -22.87 -2.49 -3.59
N VAL A 955 -22.52 -1.64 -2.63
CA VAL A 955 -22.98 -0.23 -2.58
C VAL A 955 -21.93 0.74 -3.11
N LEU A 956 -20.72 0.66 -2.55
CA LEU A 956 -19.64 1.62 -2.79
C LEU A 956 -18.30 0.93 -2.56
N TRP A 957 -17.32 1.19 -3.41
CA TRP A 957 -15.93 0.87 -3.10
C TRP A 957 -15.22 2.08 -2.48
N VAL A 958 -14.60 1.90 -1.32
CA VAL A 958 -13.81 2.93 -0.64
C VAL A 958 -12.31 2.71 -0.90
N PRO A 959 -11.62 3.69 -1.49
CA PRO A 959 -10.16 3.62 -1.68
C PRO A 959 -9.39 3.37 -0.37
N PRO A 960 -8.34 2.55 -0.37
CA PRO A 960 -7.57 2.20 0.84
C PRO A 960 -7.07 3.41 1.63
N ASP A 961 -6.68 4.47 0.94
CA ASP A 961 -6.19 5.71 1.54
C ASP A 961 -7.24 6.47 2.36
N LEU A 962 -8.53 6.15 2.21
CA LEU A 962 -9.64 6.78 2.94
C LEU A 962 -10.19 5.89 4.07
N ARG A 963 -9.78 4.63 4.16
CA ARG A 963 -10.42 3.65 5.06
C ARG A 963 -10.07 3.92 6.53
N SER A 964 -8.87 4.40 6.83
CA SER A 964 -8.45 4.61 8.23
C SER A 964 -9.24 5.74 8.90
N GLY A 965 -9.59 6.79 8.16
CA GLY A 965 -10.44 7.88 8.63
C GLY A 965 -11.95 7.59 8.59
N LEU A 966 -12.39 6.46 8.04
CA LEU A 966 -13.79 6.16 7.80
C LEU A 966 -14.58 5.94 9.09
N VAL A 967 -15.61 6.76 9.30
CA VAL A 967 -16.62 6.61 10.35
C VAL A 967 -17.54 5.45 9.95
N MET A 968 -17.62 4.43 10.80
CA MET A 968 -18.45 3.24 10.64
C MET A 968 -19.79 3.49 11.34
N PRO A 969 -20.90 2.82 10.96
CA PRO A 969 -22.21 3.04 11.60
C PRO A 969 -22.21 2.86 13.13
N GLN A 970 -21.31 2.00 13.63
CA GLN A 970 -21.17 1.67 15.06
C GLN A 970 -20.26 2.64 15.83
N ASN A 971 -19.49 3.48 15.14
CA ASN A 971 -18.64 4.49 15.76
C ASN A 971 -19.23 5.90 15.58
N THR A 972 -18.98 6.75 16.56
CA THR A 972 -19.47 8.13 16.57
C THR A 972 -18.39 9.13 16.14
N MET A 973 -17.13 8.72 16.21
CA MET A 973 -16.00 9.61 15.96
C MET A 973 -14.74 8.82 15.63
N VAL A 974 -13.96 9.33 14.68
CA VAL A 974 -12.61 8.86 14.36
C VAL A 974 -11.65 10.03 14.43
N MET A 975 -10.62 9.91 15.26
CA MET A 975 -9.51 10.85 15.35
C MET A 975 -8.33 10.25 14.58
N SER A 976 -8.10 10.78 13.39
CA SER A 976 -7.08 10.32 12.43
C SER A 976 -6.33 11.51 11.86
N SER A 977 -5.08 11.30 11.46
CA SER A 977 -4.25 12.33 10.80
C SER A 977 -4.81 12.77 9.44
N GLN A 978 -5.71 11.96 8.87
CA GLN A 978 -6.42 12.24 7.62
C GLN A 978 -7.78 12.92 7.85
N GLY A 979 -8.17 13.14 9.11
CA GLY A 979 -9.51 13.58 9.50
C GLY A 979 -10.52 12.42 9.54
N SER A 980 -11.76 12.76 9.89
CA SER A 980 -12.90 11.83 9.89
C SER A 980 -13.62 11.89 8.55
N ILE A 981 -13.92 10.74 7.96
CA ILE A 981 -14.64 10.63 6.69
C ILE A 981 -15.99 9.98 6.97
N GLU A 982 -17.06 10.66 6.58
CA GLU A 982 -18.44 10.17 6.72
C GLU A 982 -19.03 9.89 5.34
N LEU A 983 -19.80 8.80 5.25
CA LEU A 983 -20.51 8.41 4.04
C LEU A 983 -21.99 8.69 4.22
N ASP A 984 -22.54 9.49 3.32
CA ASP A 984 -23.97 9.76 3.24
C ASP A 984 -24.54 9.23 1.92
N PHE A 985 -25.44 8.24 2.07
CA PHE A 985 -26.12 7.57 0.97
C PHE A 985 -27.51 8.17 0.68
N MET A 986 -27.95 9.18 1.44
CA MET A 986 -29.27 9.78 1.28
C MET A 986 -29.39 10.39 -0.12
N ASP A 987 -30.49 10.05 -0.82
CA ASP A 987 -30.78 10.46 -2.21
C ASP A 987 -29.80 9.96 -3.30
N ALA A 988 -28.81 9.13 -2.97
CA ALA A 988 -27.80 8.66 -3.92
C ALA A 988 -28.40 7.74 -5.01
N ARG A 989 -28.01 7.95 -6.27
CA ARG A 989 -28.43 7.12 -7.41
C ARG A 989 -27.50 5.93 -7.60
N ILE A 990 -27.78 4.85 -6.88
CA ILE A 990 -27.04 3.58 -6.92
C ILE A 990 -27.96 2.39 -7.21
N GLY A 991 -27.40 1.19 -7.31
CA GLY A 991 -28.16 -0.02 -7.53
C GLY A 991 -28.87 0.04 -8.87
N ASP A 992 -30.18 -0.20 -8.89
CA ASP A 992 -30.98 -0.19 -10.12
C ASP A 992 -31.21 1.24 -10.66
N MET A 993 -31.01 2.28 -9.83
CA MET A 993 -31.14 3.68 -10.24
C MET A 993 -29.85 4.25 -10.84
N TRP A 994 -28.74 3.50 -10.82
CA TRP A 994 -27.43 3.97 -11.27
C TRP A 994 -27.42 4.41 -12.74
N GLN A 995 -28.31 3.87 -13.58
CA GLN A 995 -28.44 4.25 -14.99
C GLN A 995 -28.80 5.73 -15.18
N SER A 996 -29.28 6.39 -14.13
CA SER A 996 -29.59 7.81 -14.12
C SER A 996 -28.57 8.65 -13.33
N CYS A 997 -27.47 8.05 -12.85
CA CYS A 997 -26.48 8.75 -12.02
C CYS A 997 -25.57 9.68 -12.82
N TYR A 998 -25.50 9.55 -14.15
CA TYR A 998 -24.55 10.32 -14.96
C TYR A 998 -25.20 10.82 -16.24
N ARG A 999 -24.98 12.10 -16.56
CA ARG A 999 -25.44 12.73 -17.81
C ARG A 999 -24.30 12.80 -18.83
N PRO A 1000 -24.31 11.95 -19.88
CA PRO A 1000 -23.32 12.07 -20.95
C PRO A 1000 -23.50 13.36 -21.76
N LEU A 1001 -22.42 13.78 -22.41
CA LEU A 1001 -22.34 14.99 -23.26
C LEU A 1001 -22.80 14.74 -24.69
#